data_AF-A0AAW5BJE1-F1
#
_entry.id   AF-A0AAW5BJE1-F1
#
_cell.length_a   1.000
_cell.length_b   1.000
_cell.length_c   1.000
_cell.angle_alpha   90.00
_cell.angle_beta   90.00
_cell.angle_gamma   90.00
#
_symmetry.space_group_name_H-M   'P 1'
#
loop_
_entity.id
_entity.type
_entity.pdbx_description
1 polymer ?
#
loop_
_entity_poly.entity_id
_entity_poly.type
_entity_poly.pdbx_seq_one_letter_code
_entity_poly.pdbx_strand_id
1 'polypeptide(L)'
;MMKIRSILTGIAISLSLAGMAQSQYDGAPVNRSANETSTDNVEVRRNKYPRSDNDWENFDVLHINRLPSAANFMGYPTKELALQGDKSQSPYFQSLNGTWKFHFVPRSDERPMDFFQKGYDVSGWDDIKVPSNWELQGFGYPFYVGSGYGIKKNPPLIAVENSPVGSYRRTFTIPAHWNKRQIILYFGGVASAFYVWVNGEKVGYSQDSKTPSEFDITPYVKQGENEIAVQVFKFSDGYYLEDQDYWRFAGIQRDVYVYARSETHVRDYEVVTDLDGEYKNADFHLFVELGKAGEGKIKGAEVEVSLLDKAGKSIYNERKRWNAAGRELHFKKEVREPLLWSAEKPNLYRLLIALRVNGKPEQYISQYIGFRKSEIKHAQLLVNGKPVYIKGVNRHEHDPYNGHVVDEASMLRDIQLMKENNINSVRTSHYPNDPRWYELCDIYGMYVVDEANIESHGMGYKPDQCLANQPEWEKAFIDRTERMFERDKNHPCVIIWSLGNETGEGCNFAATYKWVHANDRSQRPVHSEDGIKGPYTDIFCPMYKKIDVLINHSLYLPTKPLILCEYAHAMGNSEGNLQDYWDVIEKYPSLQGGHIWDWVDQGLYAKTPDGKFYWAYGGDLAPKGTPSSANFCMNGLIAADRTLKPHIHEVKKVYQNIAFSLLDYHEGWVELRNKYFFTDLSDFNFTWKLEGNGELLATGTIDNVSLAPQQTGKFKTSFPAIQVKPGVEYFLNFYASLKNEDGLLKAGTKLADAQVSLPFYQPFVAEVQSSPVIADDAASLLTLTAGNLSVGFDKETGALTSYKEGSTELIKEALRPNFWRPVTDNDMGNGMNKTLRPWRDAGRQAKLLSMKQKALGKEAYEVVSHYKLPVGESDFIVAYHFSGKGYLDVNCTFIPGNDTLPLLPRMGVSITLNKQFSQMEWLGRGPHENYIDRNTSSYVGLYKGSVSDQYFPYDRPQENGNKTEVRWMSLTDTAGQGLMVVGQPYVSTSAYLFPTEDLDEPGLRKSQRHLSDIQFKDMVTWNIDLKQMGVGGDTSWGAYPHQPYLIPAERMSFSFRFCPAKQHGVSGNRQYLNFK
;
A
#
# COMPACT_ATOMS: atom_id res chain seq x y z
N MET A 1 56.01 -17.73 -10.40
CA MET A 1 56.82 -17.10 -9.33
C MET A 1 57.25 -15.70 -9.78
N MET A 2 56.49 -14.69 -9.37
CA MET A 2 56.74 -13.22 -9.40
C MET A 2 55.36 -12.53 -9.49
N LYS A 3 54.52 -12.79 -8.49
CA LYS A 3 53.28 -12.05 -8.19
C LYS A 3 52.77 -12.41 -6.79
N ILE A 4 53.72 -12.64 -5.88
CA ILE A 4 53.52 -12.83 -4.44
C ILE A 4 54.65 -12.05 -3.79
N ARG A 5 54.54 -10.72 -3.76
CA ARG A 5 55.40 -9.82 -2.96
C ARG A 5 54.92 -8.37 -2.91
N SER A 6 53.91 -7.97 -3.67
CA SER A 6 53.28 -6.64 -3.57
C SER A 6 52.01 -6.58 -2.69
N ILE A 7 51.60 -7.69 -2.09
CA ILE A 7 50.41 -7.75 -1.19
C ILE A 7 50.81 -7.71 0.30
N LEU A 8 52.10 -7.79 0.62
CA LEU A 8 52.59 -7.84 2.01
C LEU A 8 53.16 -6.52 2.56
N THR A 9 52.98 -5.40 1.85
CA THR A 9 53.42 -4.07 2.34
C THR A 9 52.28 -3.06 2.47
N GLY A 10 51.07 -3.38 2.00
CA GLY A 10 49.86 -2.59 2.24
C GLY A 10 49.12 -2.92 3.55
N ILE A 11 49.52 -3.99 4.23
CA ILE A 11 48.89 -4.48 5.48
C ILE A 11 49.65 -4.00 6.74
N ALA A 12 50.82 -3.36 6.58
CA ALA A 12 51.64 -2.90 7.70
C ALA A 12 51.49 -1.39 8.04
N ILE A 13 50.66 -0.64 7.31
CA ILE A 13 50.45 0.81 7.57
C ILE A 13 49.02 1.13 8.03
N SER A 14 48.10 0.17 7.97
CA SER A 14 46.75 0.29 8.56
C SER A 14 46.66 -0.23 10.01
N LEU A 15 47.75 -0.76 10.57
CA LEU A 15 47.83 -1.28 11.94
C LEU A 15 48.51 -0.35 12.96
N SER A 16 48.87 0.88 12.57
CA SER A 16 49.49 1.87 13.47
C SER A 16 48.73 3.19 13.65
N LEU A 17 47.49 3.30 13.14
CA LEU A 17 46.56 4.40 13.44
C LEU A 17 45.33 3.97 14.24
N ALA A 18 45.24 2.68 14.62
CA ALA A 18 44.23 2.14 15.53
C ALA A 18 44.65 2.21 17.02
N GLY A 19 45.63 3.05 17.35
CA GLY A 19 46.20 3.16 18.69
C GLY A 19 46.34 4.62 19.12
N MET A 20 45.23 5.37 19.17
CA MET A 20 45.05 6.58 19.99
C MET A 20 43.61 7.10 19.84
N ALA A 21 42.65 6.35 20.40
CA ALA A 21 41.34 6.86 20.88
C ALA A 21 40.60 5.74 21.61
N GLN A 22 41.24 5.15 22.62
CA GLN A 22 40.57 4.32 23.62
C GLN A 22 40.89 4.91 24.99
N SER A 23 40.00 5.77 25.48
CA SER A 23 39.80 5.94 26.91
C SER A 23 38.47 5.30 27.27
N GLN A 24 38.59 4.08 27.79
CA GLN A 24 37.73 3.37 28.75
C GLN A 24 36.32 3.93 28.99
N TYR A 25 35.32 3.15 28.58
CA TYR A 25 34.09 2.97 29.36
C TYR A 25 34.08 1.49 29.78
N ASP A 26 34.61 1.23 30.98
CA ASP A 26 34.61 -0.12 31.56
C ASP A 26 33.28 -0.31 32.30
N GLY A 27 32.54 -1.33 31.90
CA GLY A 27 31.18 -1.63 32.35
C GLY A 27 31.12 -2.19 33.77
N ALA A 28 31.58 -1.44 34.76
CA ALA A 28 31.35 -1.76 36.17
C ALA A 28 30.02 -1.14 36.65
N PRO A 29 29.16 -1.90 37.35
CA PRO A 29 27.92 -1.38 37.90
C PRO A 29 28.24 -0.33 38.95
N VAL A 30 27.71 0.89 38.76
CA VAL A 30 27.79 1.93 39.77
C VAL A 30 26.91 1.51 40.93
N ASN A 31 27.52 0.97 41.98
CA ASN A 31 26.93 0.88 43.31
C ASN A 31 26.72 2.31 43.81
N ARG A 32 25.54 2.88 43.55
CA ARG A 32 25.09 4.06 44.28
C ARG A 32 24.63 3.61 45.65
N SER A 33 25.40 4.03 46.66
CA SER A 33 25.05 3.98 48.06
C SER A 33 23.60 4.41 48.30
N ALA A 34 22.87 3.58 49.02
CA ALA A 34 21.63 3.95 49.67
C ALA A 34 21.89 5.12 50.63
N ASN A 35 21.36 6.28 50.28
CA ASN A 35 20.81 7.33 51.15
C ASN A 35 20.85 8.65 50.39
N GLU A 36 19.73 9.01 49.76
CA GLU A 36 19.17 10.36 49.74
C GLU A 36 17.85 10.29 48.99
N THR A 37 16.75 10.28 49.75
CA THR A 37 15.41 10.54 49.26
C THR A 37 15.31 12.02 48.89
N SER A 38 15.77 12.41 47.69
CA SER A 38 15.21 13.61 47.04
C SER A 38 14.03 13.16 46.19
N THR A 39 12.84 13.50 46.66
CA THR A 39 11.66 13.59 45.83
C THR A 39 11.85 14.85 44.98
N ASP A 40 12.60 14.74 43.89
CA ASP A 40 12.62 15.77 42.86
C ASP A 40 11.24 15.76 42.20
N ASN A 41 10.29 16.46 42.81
CA ASN A 41 9.09 16.94 42.17
C ASN A 41 9.56 17.81 41.00
N VAL A 42 9.66 17.22 39.81
CA VAL A 42 9.73 18.01 38.58
C VAL A 42 8.42 18.79 38.53
N GLU A 43 8.50 20.07 38.89
CA GLU A 43 7.38 21.00 38.73
C GLU A 43 7.06 21.05 37.24
N VAL A 44 6.01 20.34 36.82
CA VAL A 44 5.45 20.45 35.47
C VAL A 44 5.20 21.94 35.24
N ARG A 45 5.83 22.53 34.23
CA ARG A 45 5.67 23.94 33.91
C ARG A 45 4.26 24.17 33.34
N ARG A 46 3.27 24.27 34.23
CA ARG A 46 1.85 24.53 33.93
C ARG A 46 1.57 25.87 33.22
N ASN A 47 2.61 26.63 32.86
CA ASN A 47 2.53 27.92 32.17
C ASN A 47 3.14 27.90 30.74
N LYS A 48 3.52 26.73 30.19
CA LYS A 48 4.04 26.65 28.80
C LYS A 48 2.97 27.05 27.77
N TYR A 49 1.74 26.61 28.00
CA TYR A 49 0.63 26.81 27.08
C TYR A 49 -0.37 27.84 27.61
N PRO A 50 -1.05 28.59 26.71
CA PRO A 50 -2.16 29.46 27.10
C PRO A 50 -3.32 28.65 27.69
N ARG A 51 -4.14 29.28 28.53
CA ARG A 51 -5.35 28.68 29.11
C ARG A 51 -6.59 29.08 28.31
N SER A 52 -7.54 28.16 28.17
CA SER A 52 -8.89 28.38 27.64
C SER A 52 -9.91 27.81 28.63
N ASP A 53 -11.08 28.43 28.71
CA ASP A 53 -12.24 27.91 29.47
C ASP A 53 -13.08 26.93 28.64
N ASN A 54 -12.76 26.77 27.35
CA ASN A 54 -13.41 25.81 26.47
C ASN A 54 -12.84 24.40 26.69
N ASP A 55 -13.72 23.40 26.91
CA ASP A 55 -13.28 22.00 27.06
C ASP A 55 -12.50 21.50 25.83
N TRP A 56 -12.79 22.00 24.62
CA TRP A 56 -12.16 21.63 23.33
C TRP A 56 -10.87 22.39 23.00
N GLU A 57 -10.37 23.21 23.93
CA GLU A 57 -9.05 23.85 23.85
C GLU A 57 -8.28 23.62 25.16
N ASN A 58 -8.52 22.48 25.81
CA ASN A 58 -7.99 22.18 27.14
C ASN A 58 -7.59 20.71 27.25
N PHE A 59 -6.29 20.43 27.07
CA PHE A 59 -5.73 19.07 27.17
C PHE A 59 -5.87 18.40 28.55
N ASP A 60 -6.32 19.14 29.59
CA ASP A 60 -6.70 18.53 30.88
C ASP A 60 -8.14 17.97 30.88
N VAL A 61 -8.97 18.28 29.88
CA VAL A 61 -10.35 17.82 29.72
C VAL A 61 -10.45 16.94 28.48
N LEU A 62 -10.13 15.64 28.63
CA LEU A 62 -10.21 14.69 27.51
C LEU A 62 -11.64 14.20 27.26
N HIS A 63 -12.44 14.09 28.32
CA HIS A 63 -13.83 13.70 28.24
C HIS A 63 -14.58 14.06 29.53
N ILE A 64 -15.91 14.19 29.44
CA ILE A 64 -16.81 14.42 30.57
C ILE A 64 -17.88 13.33 30.53
N ASN A 65 -18.02 12.56 31.61
CA ASN A 65 -19.01 11.48 31.78
C ASN A 65 -18.94 10.32 30.76
N ARG A 66 -17.86 10.20 29.98
CA ARG A 66 -17.58 9.00 29.18
C ARG A 66 -17.42 7.80 30.12
N LEU A 67 -18.02 6.67 29.75
CA LEU A 67 -17.81 5.41 30.44
C LEU A 67 -16.35 4.92 30.27
N PRO A 68 -15.81 4.18 31.25
CA PRO A 68 -14.49 3.57 31.11
C PRO A 68 -14.39 2.68 29.86
N SER A 69 -13.22 2.66 29.23
CA SER A 69 -12.93 1.82 28.07
C SER A 69 -13.13 0.33 28.41
N ALA A 70 -13.58 -0.45 27.42
CA ALA A 70 -13.84 -1.88 27.53
C ALA A 70 -13.72 -2.52 26.14
N ALA A 71 -13.68 -3.86 26.09
CA ALA A 71 -13.73 -4.61 24.84
C ALA A 71 -14.99 -4.27 24.04
N ASN A 72 -14.88 -4.25 22.71
CA ASN A 72 -16.05 -4.09 21.85
C ASN A 72 -16.90 -5.37 21.85
N PHE A 73 -18.13 -5.31 22.38
CA PHE A 73 -19.08 -6.43 22.33
C PHE A 73 -20.54 -5.98 22.51
N MET A 74 -21.48 -6.86 22.15
CA MET A 74 -22.90 -6.70 22.43
C MET A 74 -23.43 -7.83 23.33
N GLY A 75 -24.29 -7.46 24.29
CA GLY A 75 -25.03 -8.40 25.11
C GLY A 75 -26.40 -8.74 24.50
N TYR A 76 -26.76 -10.02 24.48
CA TYR A 76 -28.01 -10.53 23.93
C TYR A 76 -28.87 -11.22 25.00
N PRO A 77 -30.21 -11.25 24.86
CA PRO A 77 -31.10 -11.92 25.81
C PRO A 77 -31.07 -13.44 25.72
N THR A 78 -30.63 -14.00 24.59
CA THR A 78 -30.61 -15.45 24.34
C THR A 78 -29.28 -15.90 23.77
N LYS A 79 -28.98 -17.19 23.95
CA LYS A 79 -27.79 -17.83 23.38
C LYS A 79 -27.82 -17.79 21.86
N GLU A 80 -28.99 -18.02 21.26
CA GLU A 80 -29.17 -18.09 19.80
C GLU A 80 -28.84 -16.75 19.14
N LEU A 81 -29.32 -15.63 19.69
CA LEU A 81 -29.00 -14.29 19.20
C LEU A 81 -27.52 -13.94 19.40
N ALA A 82 -26.93 -14.31 20.54
CA ALA A 82 -25.49 -14.12 20.76
C ALA A 82 -24.65 -14.90 19.75
N LEU A 83 -25.04 -16.12 19.40
CA LEU A 83 -24.34 -16.92 18.41
C LEU A 83 -24.51 -16.36 16.98
N GLN A 84 -25.64 -15.73 16.65
CA GLN A 84 -25.81 -15.01 15.39
C GLN A 84 -24.92 -13.76 15.32
N GLY A 85 -24.79 -13.02 16.43
CA GLY A 85 -23.89 -11.87 16.54
C GLY A 85 -24.34 -10.61 15.80
N ASP A 86 -25.56 -10.59 15.25
CA ASP A 86 -26.14 -9.40 14.62
C ASP A 86 -26.82 -8.52 15.68
N LYS A 87 -26.17 -7.38 16.00
CA LYS A 87 -26.68 -6.40 16.97
C LYS A 87 -28.08 -5.90 16.63
N SER A 88 -28.44 -5.82 15.34
CA SER A 88 -29.74 -5.32 14.88
C SER A 88 -30.91 -6.23 15.25
N GLN A 89 -30.65 -7.51 15.52
CA GLN A 89 -31.67 -8.48 15.95
C GLN A 89 -31.91 -8.47 17.46
N SER A 90 -31.09 -7.75 18.25
CA SER A 90 -31.27 -7.68 19.70
C SER A 90 -32.45 -6.76 20.07
N PRO A 91 -33.39 -7.18 20.93
CA PRO A 91 -34.46 -6.31 21.41
C PRO A 91 -33.95 -5.19 22.34
N TYR A 92 -32.66 -5.19 22.66
CA TYR A 92 -31.97 -4.19 23.47
C TYR A 92 -31.03 -3.31 22.64
N PHE A 93 -31.19 -3.28 21.33
CA PHE A 93 -30.42 -2.42 20.43
C PHE A 93 -31.36 -1.54 19.60
N GLN A 94 -30.94 -0.30 19.35
CA GLN A 94 -31.60 0.59 18.41
C GLN A 94 -30.54 1.47 17.72
N SER A 95 -30.41 1.32 16.40
CA SER A 95 -29.56 2.19 15.61
C SER A 95 -30.12 3.61 15.59
N LEU A 96 -29.23 4.59 15.70
CA LEU A 96 -29.49 6.00 15.46
C LEU A 96 -28.84 6.48 14.15
N ASN A 97 -28.40 5.58 13.27
CA ASN A 97 -27.98 5.92 11.92
C ASN A 97 -29.18 6.36 11.05
N GLY A 98 -28.90 7.06 9.96
CA GLY A 98 -29.90 7.63 9.06
C GLY A 98 -29.91 9.15 9.09
N THR A 99 -31.06 9.76 8.82
CA THR A 99 -31.17 11.23 8.68
C THR A 99 -31.30 11.92 10.03
N TRP A 100 -30.51 12.98 10.24
CA TRP A 100 -30.57 13.89 11.38
C TRP A 100 -30.80 15.32 10.88
N LYS A 101 -31.41 16.17 11.70
CA LYS A 101 -31.42 17.61 11.47
C LYS A 101 -30.03 18.18 11.73
N PHE A 102 -29.58 19.08 10.87
CA PHE A 102 -28.20 19.57 10.86
C PHE A 102 -28.11 21.07 10.61
N HIS A 103 -27.22 21.72 11.34
CA HIS A 103 -26.88 23.13 11.15
C HIS A 103 -25.37 23.32 11.21
N PHE A 104 -24.81 23.86 10.13
CA PHE A 104 -23.38 24.12 9.98
C PHE A 104 -23.07 25.61 10.15
N VAL A 105 -22.01 25.92 10.88
CA VAL A 105 -21.41 27.25 10.93
C VAL A 105 -19.91 27.17 10.64
N PRO A 106 -19.32 28.14 9.91
CA PRO A 106 -17.90 28.14 9.58
C PRO A 106 -16.99 28.48 10.77
N ARG A 107 -17.54 29.13 11.80
CA ARG A 107 -16.79 29.60 12.98
C ARG A 107 -17.45 29.14 14.27
N SER A 108 -16.63 28.78 15.24
CA SER A 108 -17.11 28.25 16.52
C SER A 108 -17.83 29.29 17.39
N ASP A 109 -17.61 30.59 17.18
CA ASP A 109 -18.31 31.68 17.88
C ASP A 109 -19.70 32.00 17.30
N GLU A 110 -20.04 31.45 16.13
CA GLU A 110 -21.35 31.59 15.48
C GLU A 110 -22.31 30.43 15.80
N ARG A 111 -21.82 29.41 16.50
CA ARG A 111 -22.60 28.20 16.77
C ARG A 111 -23.84 28.50 17.64
N PRO A 112 -24.96 27.80 17.43
CA PRO A 112 -26.12 27.99 18.29
C PRO A 112 -25.83 27.44 19.69
N MET A 113 -26.04 28.27 20.71
CA MET A 113 -25.71 27.97 22.10
C MET A 113 -26.85 27.34 22.89
N ASP A 114 -28.07 27.35 22.34
CA ASP A 114 -29.32 26.93 22.99
C ASP A 114 -30.07 25.84 22.20
N PHE A 115 -29.53 25.37 21.08
CA PHE A 115 -30.18 24.40 20.18
C PHE A 115 -30.59 23.08 20.87
N PHE A 116 -29.91 22.70 21.94
CA PHE A 116 -30.20 21.48 22.69
C PHE A 116 -31.50 21.57 23.51
N GLN A 117 -32.05 22.76 23.74
CA GLN A 117 -33.23 22.95 24.58
C GLN A 117 -34.47 22.24 24.01
N LYS A 118 -35.33 21.74 24.90
CA LYS A 118 -36.58 21.06 24.53
C LYS A 118 -37.47 22.00 23.71
N GLY A 119 -37.95 21.53 22.57
CA GLY A 119 -38.86 22.29 21.70
C GLY A 119 -38.18 23.39 20.88
N TYR A 120 -36.84 23.44 20.82
CA TYR A 120 -36.13 24.32 19.89
C TYR A 120 -36.55 24.00 18.45
N ASP A 121 -36.82 25.03 17.65
CA ASP A 121 -37.31 24.86 16.28
C ASP A 121 -36.17 24.56 15.30
N VAL A 122 -36.25 23.39 14.65
CA VAL A 122 -35.29 22.92 13.62
C VAL A 122 -35.96 22.80 12.26
N SER A 123 -37.16 23.36 12.08
CA SER A 123 -37.86 23.31 10.79
C SER A 123 -37.07 23.97 9.66
N GLY A 124 -36.23 24.96 9.98
CA GLY A 124 -35.30 25.61 9.04
C GLY A 124 -33.91 24.97 8.94
N TRP A 125 -33.66 23.84 9.63
CA TRP A 125 -32.38 23.13 9.53
C TRP A 125 -32.36 22.16 8.35
N ASP A 126 -31.17 21.98 7.79
CA ASP A 126 -30.91 20.99 6.76
C ASP A 126 -30.99 19.56 7.32
N ASP A 127 -30.97 18.58 6.43
CA ASP A 127 -30.88 17.16 6.77
C ASP A 127 -29.50 16.62 6.41
N ILE A 128 -28.93 15.75 7.26
CA ILE A 128 -27.66 15.08 7.02
C ILE A 128 -27.76 13.58 7.32
N LYS A 129 -27.09 12.74 6.52
CA LYS A 129 -26.94 11.31 6.82
C LYS A 129 -25.88 11.09 7.91
N VAL A 130 -26.13 10.16 8.82
CA VAL A 130 -25.20 9.70 9.85
C VAL A 130 -25.06 8.17 9.74
N PRO A 131 -23.83 7.62 9.68
CA PRO A 131 -22.54 8.32 9.68
C PRO A 131 -22.23 9.05 8.36
N SER A 132 -21.40 10.10 8.43
CA SER A 132 -20.83 10.79 7.28
C SER A 132 -19.73 11.80 7.66
N ASN A 133 -18.94 12.19 6.66
CA ASN A 133 -18.16 13.43 6.68
C ASN A 133 -19.02 14.56 6.12
N TRP A 134 -19.23 15.65 6.85
CA TRP A 134 -20.16 16.71 6.41
C TRP A 134 -19.68 17.40 5.12
N GLU A 135 -18.37 17.39 4.86
CA GLU A 135 -17.78 18.01 3.67
C GLU A 135 -18.24 17.33 2.39
N LEU A 136 -18.48 16.02 2.46
CA LEU A 136 -18.96 15.21 1.34
C LEU A 136 -20.49 15.23 1.22
N GLN A 137 -21.18 15.90 2.15
CA GLN A 137 -22.61 16.19 2.07
C GLN A 137 -22.91 17.66 1.74
N GLY A 138 -21.88 18.43 1.35
CA GLY A 138 -22.05 19.80 0.86
C GLY A 138 -21.87 20.90 1.91
N PHE A 139 -21.43 20.57 3.12
CA PHE A 139 -21.19 21.55 4.20
C PHE A 139 -19.70 21.82 4.37
N GLY A 140 -19.27 23.07 4.23
CA GLY A 140 -17.85 23.41 4.23
C GLY A 140 -17.12 22.81 3.02
N TYR A 141 -15.86 22.44 3.20
CA TYR A 141 -15.04 21.83 2.15
C TYR A 141 -13.94 20.93 2.75
N PRO A 142 -13.58 19.83 2.08
CA PRO A 142 -12.45 19.02 2.51
C PRO A 142 -11.15 19.64 2.00
N PHE A 143 -10.06 19.45 2.75
CA PHE A 143 -8.73 19.84 2.30
C PHE A 143 -7.72 18.79 2.74
N TYR A 144 -6.61 18.70 2.01
CA TYR A 144 -5.59 17.69 2.21
C TYR A 144 -4.23 18.34 2.43
N VAL A 145 -3.57 17.96 3.51
CA VAL A 145 -2.20 18.37 3.85
C VAL A 145 -1.48 17.14 4.38
N GLY A 146 -0.33 16.82 3.81
CA GLY A 146 0.40 15.60 4.19
C GLY A 146 1.28 15.75 5.42
N SER A 147 1.65 16.98 5.78
CA SER A 147 2.30 17.29 7.05
C SER A 147 1.87 18.69 7.48
N GLY A 148 1.46 18.81 8.73
CA GLY A 148 0.97 20.05 9.31
C GLY A 148 -0.55 20.21 9.29
N TYR A 149 -1.03 21.01 10.23
CA TYR A 149 -2.43 21.07 10.62
C TYR A 149 -3.41 21.71 9.62
N GLY A 150 -2.92 22.41 8.60
CA GLY A 150 -3.75 23.29 7.73
C GLY A 150 -4.42 24.47 8.45
N ILE A 151 -4.17 24.62 9.75
CA ILE A 151 -4.54 25.76 10.60
C ILE A 151 -3.29 26.32 11.29
N LYS A 152 -3.41 27.49 11.93
CA LYS A 152 -2.31 28.08 12.68
C LYS A 152 -1.94 27.20 13.89
N LYS A 153 -0.69 26.74 13.95
CA LYS A 153 -0.13 25.98 15.07
C LYS A 153 0.00 26.84 16.34
N ASN A 154 -0.84 26.60 17.34
CA ASN A 154 -0.82 27.29 18.64
C ASN A 154 -1.47 26.47 19.78
N PRO A 155 -0.96 25.28 20.11
CA PRO A 155 -1.61 24.39 21.07
C PRO A 155 -1.76 25.02 22.47
N PRO A 156 -2.84 24.71 23.22
CA PRO A 156 -4.00 23.91 22.82
C PRO A 156 -5.05 24.67 22.01
N LEU A 157 -4.84 25.96 21.74
CA LEU A 157 -5.85 26.83 21.12
C LEU A 157 -6.04 26.51 19.64
N ILE A 158 -7.24 26.82 19.14
CA ILE A 158 -7.62 26.70 17.73
C ILE A 158 -7.99 28.08 17.19
N ALA A 159 -7.74 28.31 15.90
CA ALA A 159 -8.07 29.57 15.24
C ALA A 159 -9.60 29.69 15.03
N VAL A 160 -10.22 30.69 15.66
CA VAL A 160 -11.67 30.94 15.56
C VAL A 160 -12.09 31.28 14.11
N GLU A 161 -11.19 31.82 13.29
CA GLU A 161 -11.52 32.22 11.92
C GLU A 161 -11.78 31.05 10.96
N ASN A 162 -11.36 29.84 11.34
CA ASN A 162 -11.59 28.61 10.59
C ASN A 162 -11.79 27.45 11.58
N SER A 163 -12.83 27.55 12.41
CA SER A 163 -13.23 26.52 13.37
C SER A 163 -14.66 26.03 13.11
N PRO A 164 -14.91 25.28 12.02
CA PRO A 164 -16.25 24.84 11.68
C PRO A 164 -16.91 23.99 12.76
N VAL A 165 -18.22 24.19 12.96
CA VAL A 165 -19.03 23.46 13.93
C VAL A 165 -20.31 22.94 13.27
N GLY A 166 -20.61 21.67 13.49
CA GLY A 166 -21.84 21.02 13.07
C GLY A 166 -22.73 20.70 14.27
N SER A 167 -23.96 21.20 14.27
CA SER A 167 -24.97 20.91 15.30
C SER A 167 -26.01 19.94 14.74
N TYR A 168 -26.19 18.80 15.41
CA TYR A 168 -27.08 17.71 15.01
C TYR A 168 -28.23 17.57 16.00
N ARG A 169 -29.45 17.30 15.52
CA ARG A 169 -30.60 16.92 16.35
C ARG A 169 -31.39 15.78 15.74
N ARG A 170 -31.90 14.89 16.59
CA ARG A 170 -32.76 13.77 16.18
C ARG A 170 -33.64 13.30 17.33
N THR A 171 -34.81 12.77 17.00
CA THR A 171 -35.65 12.04 17.96
C THR A 171 -35.42 10.53 17.88
N PHE A 172 -35.61 9.85 19.00
CA PHE A 172 -35.55 8.40 19.11
C PHE A 172 -36.50 7.90 20.20
N THR A 173 -36.87 6.62 20.15
CA THR A 173 -37.90 6.07 21.05
C THR A 173 -37.32 4.98 21.92
N ILE A 174 -37.38 5.15 23.25
CA ILE A 174 -37.06 4.11 24.23
C ILE A 174 -38.29 3.25 24.47
N PRO A 175 -38.26 1.95 24.15
CA PRO A 175 -39.42 1.08 24.26
C PRO A 175 -39.68 0.68 25.72
N ALA A 176 -40.94 0.34 26.04
CA ALA A 176 -41.38 0.05 27.41
C ALA A 176 -40.62 -1.10 28.08
N HIS A 177 -40.18 -2.11 27.32
CA HIS A 177 -39.46 -3.27 27.85
C HIS A 177 -38.01 -2.97 28.23
N TRP A 178 -37.52 -1.75 28.00
CA TRP A 178 -36.22 -1.28 28.52
C TRP A 178 -36.30 -0.73 29.95
N ASN A 179 -37.51 -0.69 30.55
CA ASN A 179 -37.68 -0.23 31.93
C ASN A 179 -36.75 -0.98 32.91
N LYS A 180 -36.13 -0.23 33.83
CA LYS A 180 -35.14 -0.71 34.82
C LYS A 180 -33.83 -1.28 34.23
N ARG A 181 -33.57 -1.07 32.95
CA ARG A 181 -32.26 -1.34 32.32
C ARG A 181 -31.41 -0.08 32.31
N GLN A 182 -30.09 -0.26 32.28
CA GLN A 182 -29.16 0.82 32.00
C GLN A 182 -29.16 1.05 30.49
N ILE A 183 -29.35 2.30 30.07
CA ILE A 183 -29.43 2.69 28.67
C ILE A 183 -28.17 3.46 28.31
N ILE A 184 -27.42 2.94 27.35
CA ILE A 184 -26.13 3.48 26.92
C ILE A 184 -26.27 4.06 25.53
N LEU A 185 -25.70 5.26 25.34
CA LEU A 185 -25.51 5.89 24.05
C LEU A 185 -24.08 5.62 23.57
N TYR A 186 -23.94 5.11 22.35
CA TYR A 186 -22.67 4.78 21.72
C TYR A 186 -22.44 5.65 20.49
N PHE A 187 -21.25 6.23 20.39
CA PHE A 187 -20.70 6.82 19.17
C PHE A 187 -19.43 6.05 18.77
N GLY A 188 -19.39 5.49 17.56
CA GLY A 188 -18.24 4.71 17.08
C GLY A 188 -17.02 5.54 16.71
N GLY A 189 -17.21 6.83 16.41
CA GLY A 189 -16.15 7.77 16.01
C GLY A 189 -16.74 9.12 15.57
N VAL A 190 -16.24 10.21 16.14
CA VAL A 190 -16.69 11.58 15.86
C VAL A 190 -15.47 12.47 15.71
N ALA A 191 -15.30 13.11 14.54
CA ALA A 191 -14.17 13.96 14.26
C ALA A 191 -14.50 15.46 14.47
N SER A 192 -13.76 16.22 15.29
CA SER A 192 -12.63 15.81 16.17
C SER A 192 -13.00 15.74 17.66
N ALA A 193 -14.02 16.49 18.09
CA ALA A 193 -14.53 16.51 19.45
C ALA A 193 -16.01 16.92 19.48
N PHE A 194 -16.75 16.53 20.53
CA PHE A 194 -18.18 16.83 20.58
C PHE A 194 -18.76 16.90 21.99
N TYR A 195 -19.82 17.70 22.13
CA TYR A 195 -20.75 17.65 23.25
C TYR A 195 -22.02 16.90 22.88
N VAL A 196 -22.65 16.27 23.86
CA VAL A 196 -23.94 15.58 23.69
C VAL A 196 -24.93 15.96 24.80
N TRP A 197 -26.18 16.14 24.40
CA TRP A 197 -27.34 16.37 25.27
C TRP A 197 -28.44 15.37 24.93
N VAL A 198 -29.18 14.97 25.95
CA VAL A 198 -30.40 14.16 25.81
C VAL A 198 -31.53 14.87 26.54
N ASN A 199 -32.65 15.09 25.84
CA ASN A 199 -33.79 15.83 26.36
C ASN A 199 -33.39 17.18 27.01
N GLY A 200 -32.50 17.93 26.37
CA GLY A 200 -32.04 19.25 26.84
C GLY A 200 -31.09 19.28 28.03
N GLU A 201 -30.68 18.12 28.54
CA GLU A 201 -29.72 18.01 29.65
C GLU A 201 -28.35 17.57 29.12
N LYS A 202 -27.26 18.23 29.56
CA LYS A 202 -25.89 17.94 29.11
C LYS A 202 -25.46 16.58 29.65
N VAL A 203 -25.19 15.64 28.75
CA VAL A 203 -24.74 14.30 29.10
C VAL A 203 -23.23 14.28 29.27
N GLY A 204 -22.47 14.81 28.29
CA GLY A 204 -21.02 14.70 28.30
C GLY A 204 -20.27 15.40 27.17
N TYR A 205 -18.96 15.14 27.12
CA TYR A 205 -17.99 15.62 26.14
C TYR A 205 -16.96 14.51 25.86
N SER A 206 -16.40 14.45 24.64
CA SER A 206 -15.30 13.54 24.30
C SER A 206 -14.48 14.04 23.11
N GLN A 207 -13.21 13.63 23.06
CA GLN A 207 -12.29 13.76 21.91
C GLN A 207 -11.59 12.42 21.59
N ASP A 208 -10.67 12.40 20.62
CA ASP A 208 -10.20 11.23 19.85
C ASP A 208 -11.24 10.70 18.88
N SER A 209 -10.98 10.95 17.59
CA SER A 209 -11.93 10.70 16.51
C SER A 209 -12.02 9.24 16.05
N LYS A 210 -11.19 8.34 16.58
CA LYS A 210 -11.00 6.98 16.02
C LYS A 210 -11.31 5.85 16.99
N THR A 211 -11.69 6.15 18.23
CA THR A 211 -12.18 5.15 19.19
C THR A 211 -13.54 5.57 19.77
N PRO A 212 -14.35 4.61 20.24
CA PRO A 212 -15.73 4.91 20.61
C PRO A 212 -15.85 5.75 21.88
N SER A 213 -16.98 6.45 21.99
CA SER A 213 -17.40 7.18 23.20
C SER A 213 -18.78 6.70 23.65
N GLU A 214 -18.85 6.17 24.86
CA GLU A 214 -20.08 5.65 25.47
C GLU A 214 -20.52 6.49 26.66
N PHE A 215 -21.83 6.76 26.77
CA PHE A 215 -22.41 7.52 27.86
C PHE A 215 -23.61 6.80 28.46
N ASP A 216 -23.70 6.74 29.79
CA ASP A 216 -24.92 6.29 30.46
C ASP A 216 -25.99 7.38 30.38
N ILE A 217 -27.01 7.15 29.54
CA ILE A 217 -28.10 8.09 29.34
C ILE A 217 -29.35 7.77 30.17
N THR A 218 -29.30 6.74 31.01
CA THR A 218 -30.41 6.31 31.87
C THR A 218 -31.10 7.45 32.64
N PRO A 219 -30.37 8.40 33.28
CA PRO A 219 -31.04 9.47 34.03
C PRO A 219 -31.65 10.57 33.15
N TYR A 220 -31.31 10.62 31.86
CA TYR A 220 -31.74 11.69 30.94
C TYR A 220 -32.90 11.28 30.03
N VAL A 221 -33.17 9.98 29.90
CA VAL A 221 -34.23 9.45 29.02
C VAL A 221 -35.54 9.15 29.76
N LYS A 222 -36.62 9.13 29.00
CA LYS A 222 -37.95 8.69 29.42
C LYS A 222 -38.45 7.57 28.50
N GLN A 223 -39.43 6.79 28.96
CA GLN A 223 -40.14 5.87 28.08
C GLN A 223 -40.85 6.65 26.95
N GLY A 224 -40.82 6.11 25.73
CA GLY A 224 -41.39 6.77 24.56
C GLY A 224 -40.38 7.65 23.84
N GLU A 225 -40.85 8.74 23.25
CA GLU A 225 -40.02 9.65 22.45
C GLU A 225 -39.05 10.47 23.31
N ASN A 226 -37.81 10.54 22.85
CA ASN A 226 -36.70 11.30 23.40
C ASN A 226 -36.01 12.06 22.28
N GLU A 227 -35.20 13.04 22.65
CA GLU A 227 -34.41 13.83 21.73
C GLU A 227 -32.93 13.79 22.10
N ILE A 228 -32.08 13.71 21.08
CA ILE A 228 -30.63 13.83 21.18
C ILE A 228 -30.18 15.06 20.40
N ALA A 229 -29.25 15.81 20.99
CA ALA A 229 -28.56 16.92 20.37
C ALA A 229 -27.04 16.74 20.50
N VAL A 230 -26.29 17.00 19.44
CA VAL A 230 -24.83 16.84 19.39
C VAL A 230 -24.21 18.07 18.74
N GLN A 231 -23.15 18.62 19.33
CA GLN A 231 -22.38 19.72 18.73
C GLN A 231 -20.95 19.26 18.50
N VAL A 232 -20.55 19.15 17.24
CA VAL A 232 -19.27 18.60 16.78
C VAL A 232 -18.37 19.73 16.30
N PHE A 233 -17.13 19.75 16.79
CA PHE A 233 -16.09 20.70 16.41
C PHE A 233 -15.12 20.02 15.46
N LYS A 234 -14.80 20.66 14.31
CA LYS A 234 -13.82 20.13 13.36
C LYS A 234 -12.40 20.07 13.93
N PHE A 235 -12.09 21.02 14.81
CA PHE A 235 -10.78 21.15 15.44
C PHE A 235 -10.95 21.33 16.95
N SER A 236 -10.09 20.66 17.71
CA SER A 236 -9.96 20.75 19.17
C SER A 236 -8.49 20.60 19.57
N ASP A 237 -8.14 20.70 20.85
CA ASP A 237 -6.79 20.38 21.32
C ASP A 237 -6.36 18.96 20.92
N GLY A 238 -7.29 17.99 20.89
CA GLY A 238 -7.07 16.64 20.38
C GLY A 238 -6.62 16.58 18.92
N TYR A 239 -6.97 17.55 18.07
CA TYR A 239 -6.55 17.61 16.66
C TYR A 239 -5.02 17.79 16.51
N TYR A 240 -4.34 18.31 17.54
CA TYR A 240 -2.87 18.38 17.53
C TYR A 240 -2.20 16.99 17.55
N LEU A 241 -2.94 15.93 17.90
CA LEU A 241 -2.52 14.53 17.86
C LEU A 241 -3.17 13.75 16.69
N GLU A 242 -3.82 14.44 15.75
CA GLU A 242 -4.48 13.85 14.58
C GLU A 242 -3.98 14.48 13.27
N ASP A 243 -2.66 14.67 13.17
CA ASP A 243 -1.98 15.30 12.03
C ASP A 243 -1.56 14.31 10.94
N GLN A 244 -2.27 13.19 10.79
CA GLN A 244 -1.98 12.18 9.77
C GLN A 244 -1.91 12.75 8.35
N ASP A 245 -1.14 12.10 7.48
CA ASP A 245 -1.13 12.34 6.03
C ASP A 245 -2.44 11.88 5.35
N TYR A 246 -3.54 12.62 5.58
CA TYR A 246 -4.86 12.32 5.03
C TYR A 246 -5.74 13.55 4.79
N TRP A 247 -6.96 13.34 4.31
CA TRP A 247 -7.98 14.38 4.19
C TRP A 247 -8.52 14.87 5.54
N ARG A 248 -8.61 16.19 5.72
CA ARG A 248 -9.16 16.83 6.91
C ARG A 248 -10.69 16.94 6.82
N PHE A 249 -11.37 15.90 7.29
CA PHE A 249 -12.83 15.82 7.41
C PHE A 249 -13.33 16.05 8.84
N ALA A 250 -14.64 16.26 9.01
CA ALA A 250 -15.31 16.29 10.30
C ALA A 250 -16.73 15.72 10.26
N GLY A 251 -17.28 15.44 11.44
CA GLY A 251 -18.63 14.91 11.62
C GLY A 251 -18.66 13.58 12.37
N ILE A 252 -19.84 12.97 12.41
CA ILE A 252 -20.06 11.66 13.02
C ILE A 252 -19.69 10.58 11.99
N GLN A 253 -18.46 10.07 12.06
CA GLN A 253 -17.83 9.25 11.02
C GLN A 253 -18.16 7.75 11.11
N ARG A 254 -18.62 7.26 12.27
CA ARG A 254 -19.03 5.86 12.46
C ARG A 254 -20.39 5.77 13.15
N ASP A 255 -20.89 4.54 13.25
CA ASP A 255 -22.22 4.21 13.80
C ASP A 255 -22.56 4.95 15.10
N VAL A 256 -23.82 5.37 15.21
CA VAL A 256 -24.46 5.81 16.46
C VAL A 256 -25.60 4.87 16.79
N TYR A 257 -25.69 4.45 18.04
CA TYR A 257 -26.81 3.65 18.52
C TYR A 257 -27.03 3.80 20.01
N VAL A 258 -28.21 3.40 20.47
CA VAL A 258 -28.50 3.18 21.88
C VAL A 258 -28.69 1.69 22.13
N TYR A 259 -28.20 1.23 23.27
CA TYR A 259 -28.41 -0.15 23.71
C TYR A 259 -28.73 -0.22 25.19
N ALA A 260 -29.49 -1.25 25.59
CA ALA A 260 -29.88 -1.48 26.97
C ALA A 260 -29.21 -2.72 27.55
N ARG A 261 -28.68 -2.60 28.76
CA ARG A 261 -28.10 -3.72 29.52
C ARG A 261 -28.75 -3.84 30.89
N SER A 262 -28.75 -5.05 31.45
CA SER A 262 -29.32 -5.31 32.78
C SER A 262 -28.57 -4.54 33.87
N GLU A 263 -29.24 -4.31 35.01
CA GLU A 263 -28.65 -3.60 36.15
C GLU A 263 -27.30 -4.22 36.56
N THR A 264 -27.22 -5.54 36.70
CA THR A 264 -25.94 -6.26 36.74
C THR A 264 -25.61 -6.75 35.34
N HIS A 265 -24.41 -6.47 34.86
CA HIS A 265 -23.97 -6.77 33.50
C HIS A 265 -22.48 -7.15 33.49
N VAL A 266 -22.02 -7.76 32.41
CA VAL A 266 -20.59 -7.84 32.11
C VAL A 266 -20.13 -6.44 31.69
N ARG A 267 -19.18 -5.86 32.44
CA ARG A 267 -18.57 -4.56 32.10
C ARG A 267 -17.55 -4.75 30.98
N ASP A 268 -16.68 -5.75 31.15
CA ASP A 268 -15.54 -6.00 30.28
C ASP A 268 -15.05 -7.44 30.45
N TYR A 269 -14.26 -7.91 29.50
CA TYR A 269 -13.54 -9.17 29.60
C TYR A 269 -12.26 -9.17 28.76
N GLU A 270 -11.28 -9.95 29.19
CA GLU A 270 -10.03 -10.20 28.46
C GLU A 270 -9.83 -11.70 28.25
N VAL A 271 -9.56 -12.07 27.00
CA VAL A 271 -9.17 -13.40 26.56
C VAL A 271 -7.66 -13.42 26.40
N VAL A 272 -7.00 -14.34 27.11
CA VAL A 272 -5.57 -14.56 27.02
C VAL A 272 -5.35 -16.01 26.62
N THR A 273 -4.64 -16.22 25.52
CA THR A 273 -4.15 -17.53 25.12
C THR A 273 -2.64 -17.55 25.19
N ASP A 274 -2.08 -18.56 25.86
CA ASP A 274 -0.65 -18.83 25.79
C ASP A 274 -0.42 -20.26 25.27
N LEU A 275 0.76 -20.51 24.72
CA LEU A 275 1.20 -21.81 24.25
C LEU A 275 2.36 -22.32 25.09
N ASP A 276 2.40 -23.63 25.31
CA ASP A 276 3.51 -24.30 25.97
C ASP A 276 4.83 -24.14 25.19
N GLY A 277 5.96 -24.54 25.80
CA GLY A 277 7.29 -24.38 25.19
C GLY A 277 7.48 -25.12 23.87
N GLU A 278 6.62 -26.11 23.56
CA GLU A 278 6.61 -26.86 22.31
C GLU A 278 5.59 -26.31 21.30
N TYR A 279 4.82 -25.28 21.67
CA TYR A 279 3.72 -24.68 20.91
C TYR A 279 2.62 -25.68 20.53
N LYS A 280 2.40 -26.69 21.37
CA LYS A 280 1.51 -27.81 21.11
C LYS A 280 0.18 -27.69 21.87
N ASN A 281 0.24 -27.42 23.18
CA ASN A 281 -0.95 -27.21 24.01
C ASN A 281 -1.11 -25.73 24.31
N ALA A 282 -2.35 -25.32 24.59
CA ALA A 282 -2.66 -23.94 24.95
C ALA A 282 -3.25 -23.81 26.35
N ASP A 283 -2.85 -22.78 27.07
CA ASP A 283 -3.54 -22.29 28.25
C ASP A 283 -4.56 -21.23 27.82
N PHE A 284 -5.85 -21.53 28.01
CA PHE A 284 -6.94 -20.57 27.87
C PHE A 284 -7.19 -19.88 29.21
N HIS A 285 -7.18 -18.56 29.21
CA HIS A 285 -7.54 -17.71 30.32
C HIS A 285 -8.62 -16.72 29.88
N LEU A 286 -9.63 -16.56 30.72
CA LEU A 286 -10.66 -15.52 30.55
C LEU A 286 -10.85 -14.79 31.87
N PHE A 287 -10.74 -13.48 31.83
CA PHE A 287 -10.99 -12.58 32.95
C PHE A 287 -12.29 -11.83 32.65
N VAL A 288 -13.30 -11.97 33.52
CA VAL A 288 -14.62 -11.33 33.33
C VAL A 288 -14.89 -10.37 34.46
N GLU A 289 -15.12 -9.10 34.13
CA GLU A 289 -15.51 -8.07 35.08
C GLU A 289 -17.02 -7.83 35.03
N LEU A 290 -17.67 -7.76 36.20
CA LEU A 290 -19.08 -7.43 36.29
C LEU A 290 -19.27 -5.98 36.78
N GLY A 291 -20.16 -5.26 36.10
CA GLY A 291 -20.62 -3.94 36.46
C GLY A 291 -22.01 -3.98 37.11
N LYS A 292 -22.33 -2.91 37.85
CA LYS A 292 -23.66 -2.65 38.39
C LYS A 292 -24.07 -1.22 38.05
N ALA A 293 -25.24 -1.04 37.46
CA ALA A 293 -25.86 0.26 37.28
C ALA A 293 -26.40 0.78 38.63
N GLY A 294 -26.17 2.06 38.91
CA GLY A 294 -26.55 2.69 40.18
C GLY A 294 -25.71 2.24 41.38
N GLU A 295 -26.12 2.65 42.58
CA GLU A 295 -25.39 2.36 43.81
C GLU A 295 -25.62 0.92 44.32
N GLY A 296 -24.61 0.37 44.99
CA GLY A 296 -24.71 -0.89 45.74
C GLY A 296 -23.78 -2.00 45.26
N LYS A 297 -23.85 -3.16 45.92
CA LYS A 297 -23.02 -4.34 45.61
C LYS A 297 -23.76 -5.31 44.69
N ILE A 298 -23.04 -5.96 43.80
CA ILE A 298 -23.52 -7.08 42.98
C ILE A 298 -23.86 -8.26 43.90
N LYS A 299 -25.05 -8.84 43.75
CA LYS A 299 -25.53 -9.99 44.56
C LYS A 299 -26.16 -11.03 43.66
N GLY A 300 -25.98 -12.31 43.99
CA GLY A 300 -26.62 -13.43 43.31
C GLY A 300 -26.19 -13.62 41.84
N ALA A 301 -25.08 -13.01 41.43
CA ALA A 301 -24.55 -13.14 40.08
C ALA A 301 -23.68 -14.39 39.90
N GLU A 302 -23.85 -15.08 38.79
CA GLU A 302 -23.06 -16.23 38.33
C GLU A 302 -22.69 -16.01 36.87
N VAL A 303 -21.46 -16.31 36.49
CA VAL A 303 -21.01 -16.30 35.09
C VAL A 303 -20.76 -17.73 34.65
N GLU A 304 -21.38 -18.13 33.55
CA GLU A 304 -21.19 -19.40 32.88
C GLU A 304 -20.46 -19.16 31.56
N VAL A 305 -19.36 -19.88 31.34
CA VAL A 305 -18.50 -19.76 30.17
C VAL A 305 -18.53 -21.06 29.40
N SER A 306 -18.64 -20.99 28.08
CA SER A 306 -18.44 -22.13 27.18
C SER A 306 -17.49 -21.75 26.06
N LEU A 307 -16.60 -22.68 25.70
CA LEU A 307 -15.77 -22.57 24.50
C LEU A 307 -16.20 -23.65 23.51
N LEU A 308 -16.59 -23.24 22.31
CA LEU A 308 -17.08 -24.11 21.25
C LEU A 308 -16.05 -24.21 20.12
N ASP A 309 -15.84 -25.42 19.61
CA ASP A 309 -15.06 -25.63 18.39
C ASP A 309 -15.81 -25.18 17.12
N LYS A 310 -15.16 -25.30 15.95
CA LYS A 310 -15.74 -24.94 14.65
C LYS A 310 -17.04 -25.69 14.32
N ALA A 311 -17.24 -26.90 14.85
CA ALA A 311 -18.45 -27.68 14.67
C ALA A 311 -19.56 -27.32 15.69
N GLY A 312 -19.30 -26.37 16.60
CA GLY A 312 -20.21 -25.94 17.65
C GLY A 312 -20.21 -26.84 18.89
N LYS A 313 -19.29 -27.80 18.99
CA LYS A 313 -19.18 -28.68 20.16
C LYS A 313 -18.45 -27.96 21.30
N SER A 314 -19.03 -28.00 22.49
CA SER A 314 -18.41 -27.44 23.70
C SER A 314 -17.19 -28.28 24.10
N ILE A 315 -16.01 -27.64 24.13
CA ILE A 315 -14.75 -28.25 24.59
C ILE A 315 -14.37 -27.81 26.02
N TYR A 316 -15.03 -26.77 26.52
CA TYR A 316 -14.93 -26.30 27.90
C TYR A 316 -16.26 -25.69 28.32
N ASN A 317 -16.67 -25.94 29.57
CA ASN A 317 -17.80 -25.29 30.21
C ASN A 317 -17.50 -25.18 31.70
N GLU A 318 -17.66 -23.99 32.27
CA GLU A 318 -17.48 -23.75 33.70
C GLU A 318 -18.42 -22.63 34.16
N ARG A 319 -18.89 -22.72 35.41
CA ARG A 319 -19.70 -21.67 36.04
C ARG A 319 -19.08 -21.24 37.35
N LYS A 320 -18.98 -19.92 37.58
CA LYS A 320 -18.48 -19.32 38.83
C LYS A 320 -19.46 -18.31 39.40
N ARG A 321 -19.55 -18.28 40.72
CA ARG A 321 -20.28 -17.24 41.48
C ARG A 321 -19.45 -15.99 41.58
N TRP A 322 -20.08 -14.83 41.41
CA TRP A 322 -19.47 -13.54 41.70
C TRP A 322 -19.07 -13.44 43.16
N ASN A 323 -17.80 -13.10 43.41
CA ASN A 323 -17.30 -12.79 44.73
C ASN A 323 -17.02 -11.28 44.81
N ALA A 324 -17.78 -10.57 45.65
CA ALA A 324 -17.67 -9.13 45.81
C ALA A 324 -16.33 -8.64 46.40
N ALA A 325 -15.47 -9.55 46.89
CA ALA A 325 -14.12 -9.22 47.32
C ALA A 325 -13.10 -9.21 46.16
N GLY A 326 -13.41 -9.85 45.02
CA GLY A 326 -12.59 -9.84 43.82
C GLY A 326 -12.98 -8.72 42.86
N ARG A 327 -12.03 -8.30 42.00
CA ARG A 327 -12.29 -7.33 40.92
C ARG A 327 -12.83 -8.00 39.66
N GLU A 328 -12.52 -9.27 39.43
CA GLU A 328 -12.90 -10.03 38.23
C GLU A 328 -13.06 -11.53 38.56
N LEU A 329 -13.74 -12.26 37.68
CA LEU A 329 -13.78 -13.73 37.67
C LEU A 329 -12.77 -14.27 36.67
N HIS A 330 -11.85 -15.11 37.15
CA HIS A 330 -10.86 -15.77 36.31
C HIS A 330 -11.27 -17.21 35.99
N PHE A 331 -11.35 -17.55 34.71
CA PHE A 331 -11.56 -18.90 34.18
C PHE A 331 -10.26 -19.39 33.54
N LYS A 332 -9.91 -20.66 33.76
CA LYS A 332 -8.66 -21.25 33.24
C LYS A 332 -8.92 -22.66 32.71
N LYS A 333 -8.37 -22.96 31.54
CA LYS A 333 -8.43 -24.30 30.93
C LYS A 333 -7.18 -24.59 30.11
N GLU A 334 -6.51 -25.71 30.39
CA GLU A 334 -5.58 -26.32 29.43
C GLU A 334 -6.40 -26.96 28.29
N VAL A 335 -6.10 -26.55 27.06
CA VAL A 335 -6.64 -27.12 25.83
C VAL A 335 -5.51 -27.87 25.13
N ARG A 336 -5.69 -29.18 24.96
CA ARG A 336 -4.68 -30.04 24.33
C ARG A 336 -4.81 -29.99 22.83
N GLU A 337 -3.69 -29.75 22.15
CA GLU A 337 -3.58 -29.74 20.68
C GLU A 337 -4.71 -28.93 19.99
N PRO A 338 -4.98 -27.67 20.38
CA PRO A 338 -5.98 -26.86 19.70
C PRO A 338 -5.53 -26.55 18.27
N LEU A 339 -6.50 -26.30 17.39
CA LEU A 339 -6.20 -25.73 16.08
C LEU A 339 -5.75 -24.28 16.29
N LEU A 340 -4.48 -24.00 15.95
CA LEU A 340 -3.90 -22.67 16.14
C LEU A 340 -4.35 -21.69 15.07
N TRP A 341 -4.50 -20.43 15.45
CA TRP A 341 -4.79 -19.33 14.55
C TRP A 341 -3.50 -18.76 13.95
N SER A 342 -3.50 -18.49 12.64
CA SER A 342 -2.50 -17.73 11.91
C SER A 342 -3.14 -17.05 10.70
N ALA A 343 -2.43 -16.14 10.02
CA ALA A 343 -2.91 -15.54 8.77
C ALA A 343 -3.05 -16.56 7.62
N GLU A 344 -2.40 -17.72 7.73
CA GLU A 344 -2.52 -18.83 6.77
C GLU A 344 -3.66 -19.80 7.14
N LYS A 345 -3.89 -20.02 8.44
CA LYS A 345 -4.90 -20.93 8.97
C LYS A 345 -5.70 -20.20 10.07
N PRO A 346 -6.74 -19.42 9.71
CA PRO A 346 -7.51 -18.62 10.66
C PRO A 346 -8.50 -19.48 11.45
N ASN A 347 -7.99 -20.43 12.23
CA ASN A 347 -8.82 -21.31 13.05
C ASN A 347 -9.42 -20.53 14.22
N LEU A 348 -10.74 -20.43 14.25
CA LEU A 348 -11.48 -19.72 15.30
C LEU A 348 -12.35 -20.68 16.12
N TYR A 349 -12.40 -20.38 17.42
CA TYR A 349 -13.32 -20.97 18.39
C TYR A 349 -14.35 -19.92 18.78
N ARG A 350 -15.53 -20.36 19.23
CA ARG A 350 -16.59 -19.46 19.71
C ARG A 350 -16.60 -19.45 21.22
N LEU A 351 -16.24 -18.32 21.81
CA LEU A 351 -16.45 -18.05 23.23
C LEU A 351 -17.90 -17.63 23.46
N LEU A 352 -18.53 -18.19 24.49
CA LEU A 352 -19.86 -17.81 24.97
C LEU A 352 -19.78 -17.51 26.47
N ILE A 353 -20.19 -16.29 26.85
CA ILE A 353 -20.28 -15.86 28.25
C ILE A 353 -21.76 -15.62 28.55
N ALA A 354 -22.28 -16.26 29.59
CA ALA A 354 -23.65 -16.10 30.05
C ALA A 354 -23.66 -15.59 31.50
N LEU A 355 -24.17 -14.38 31.71
CA LEU A 355 -24.42 -13.84 33.04
C LEU A 355 -25.80 -14.29 33.51
N ARG A 356 -25.85 -14.84 34.72
CA ARG A 356 -27.07 -15.20 35.43
C ARG A 356 -27.17 -14.39 36.72
N VAL A 357 -28.36 -13.89 37.03
CA VAL A 357 -28.65 -13.21 38.30
C VAL A 357 -29.81 -13.93 38.97
N ASN A 358 -29.60 -14.36 40.22
CA ASN A 358 -30.57 -15.16 40.98
C ASN A 358 -31.07 -16.39 40.21
N GLY A 359 -30.16 -17.06 39.49
CA GLY A 359 -30.43 -18.27 38.70
C GLY A 359 -30.99 -18.03 37.29
N LYS A 360 -31.41 -16.80 36.95
CA LYS A 360 -31.98 -16.46 35.64
C LYS A 360 -30.90 -15.91 34.70
N PRO A 361 -30.80 -16.36 33.44
CA PRO A 361 -29.95 -15.71 32.44
C PRO A 361 -30.41 -14.28 32.17
N GLU A 362 -29.48 -13.34 32.24
CA GLU A 362 -29.73 -11.91 31.99
C GLU A 362 -29.03 -11.41 30.72
N GLN A 363 -27.86 -11.97 30.39
CA GLN A 363 -27.03 -11.53 29.27
C GLN A 363 -26.23 -12.70 28.71
N TYR A 364 -26.15 -12.79 27.38
CA TYR A 364 -25.29 -13.68 26.62
C TYR A 364 -24.38 -12.87 25.70
N ILE A 365 -23.08 -13.14 25.71
CA ILE A 365 -22.08 -12.52 24.84
C ILE A 365 -21.39 -13.64 24.06
N SER A 366 -21.13 -13.42 22.77
CA SER A 366 -20.33 -14.34 21.97
C SER A 366 -19.26 -13.61 21.20
N GLN A 367 -18.06 -14.20 21.16
CA GLN A 367 -16.90 -13.65 20.47
C GLN A 367 -16.12 -14.78 19.80
N TYR A 368 -15.54 -14.51 18.64
CA TYR A 368 -14.55 -15.41 18.07
C TYR A 368 -13.20 -15.23 18.76
N ILE A 369 -12.53 -16.33 19.07
CA ILE A 369 -11.16 -16.31 19.63
C ILE A 369 -10.28 -17.25 18.82
N GLY A 370 -8.98 -16.97 18.77
CA GLY A 370 -7.99 -17.82 18.11
C GLY A 370 -6.87 -18.17 19.08
N PHE A 371 -6.50 -19.45 19.18
CA PHE A 371 -5.34 -19.87 19.96
C PHE A 371 -4.07 -19.53 19.20
N ARG A 372 -3.30 -18.58 19.73
CA ARG A 372 -1.99 -18.24 19.15
C ARG A 372 -1.10 -17.60 20.20
N LYS A 373 0.21 -17.57 19.91
CA LYS A 373 1.20 -16.80 20.66
C LYS A 373 1.96 -15.90 19.70
N SER A 374 2.13 -14.62 20.06
CA SER A 374 3.07 -13.72 19.38
C SER A 374 4.07 -13.17 20.38
N GLU A 375 5.35 -13.26 20.04
CA GLU A 375 6.44 -12.90 20.95
C GLU A 375 7.72 -12.58 20.17
N ILE A 376 8.67 -11.91 20.82
CA ILE A 376 10.02 -11.71 20.29
C ILE A 376 10.98 -12.72 20.91
N LYS A 377 11.66 -13.52 20.08
CA LYS A 377 12.76 -14.40 20.48
C LYS A 377 13.87 -14.35 19.45
N HIS A 378 15.12 -14.35 19.91
CA HIS A 378 16.32 -14.35 19.04
C HIS A 378 16.32 -13.24 17.98
N ALA A 379 15.86 -12.03 18.37
CA ALA A 379 15.67 -10.90 17.46
C ALA A 379 14.74 -11.22 16.27
N GLN A 380 13.72 -12.06 16.51
CA GLN A 380 12.68 -12.39 15.55
C GLN A 380 11.29 -12.28 16.20
N LEU A 381 10.34 -11.71 15.48
CA LEU A 381 8.92 -11.83 15.73
C LEU A 381 8.48 -13.25 15.40
N LEU A 382 7.97 -13.98 16.40
CA LEU A 382 7.41 -15.30 16.22
C LEU A 382 5.88 -15.26 16.30
N VAL A 383 5.22 -16.06 15.45
CA VAL A 383 3.84 -16.47 15.64
C VAL A 383 3.82 -17.99 15.78
N ASN A 384 3.26 -18.50 16.88
CA ASN A 384 3.21 -19.93 17.18
C ASN A 384 4.59 -20.62 17.05
N GLY A 385 5.64 -19.94 17.51
CA GLY A 385 7.02 -20.41 17.48
C GLY A 385 7.71 -20.34 16.11
N LYS A 386 7.10 -19.73 15.09
CA LYS A 386 7.65 -19.59 13.74
C LYS A 386 7.99 -18.13 13.39
N PRO A 387 9.17 -17.84 12.80
CA PRO A 387 9.60 -16.47 12.47
C PRO A 387 8.93 -15.99 11.18
N VAL A 388 7.68 -15.57 11.26
CA VAL A 388 6.90 -15.17 10.09
C VAL A 388 7.48 -13.94 9.41
N TYR A 389 7.41 -13.90 8.07
CA TYR A 389 7.67 -12.67 7.32
C TYR A 389 6.39 -11.81 7.27
N ILE A 390 6.54 -10.52 7.55
CA ILE A 390 5.52 -9.50 7.39
C ILE A 390 5.54 -9.05 5.91
N LYS A 391 4.57 -9.56 5.16
CA LYS A 391 4.28 -9.21 3.76
C LYS A 391 3.12 -8.22 3.79
N GLY A 392 3.41 -7.02 4.29
CA GLY A 392 2.39 -6.08 4.75
C GLY A 392 2.11 -4.92 3.80
N VAL A 393 1.03 -4.21 4.11
CA VAL A 393 0.68 -2.90 3.54
C VAL A 393 0.07 -1.99 4.61
N ASN A 394 0.31 -0.68 4.53
CA ASN A 394 -0.38 0.35 5.31
C ASN A 394 -1.76 0.62 4.69
N ARG A 395 -2.81 0.78 5.51
CA ARG A 395 -4.17 1.02 5.02
C ARG A 395 -4.85 2.13 5.81
N HIS A 396 -5.13 3.24 5.13
CA HIS A 396 -6.14 4.22 5.55
C HIS A 396 -7.57 3.71 5.32
N GLU A 397 -8.49 4.08 6.22
CA GLU A 397 -9.93 3.98 5.96
C GLU A 397 -10.35 5.08 4.99
N HIS A 398 -10.34 4.78 3.69
CA HIS A 398 -10.75 5.72 2.64
C HIS A 398 -11.73 5.09 1.64
N ASP A 399 -12.86 5.76 1.43
CA ASP A 399 -13.83 5.53 0.37
C ASP A 399 -13.88 6.75 -0.56
N PRO A 400 -13.82 6.57 -1.89
CA PRO A 400 -13.81 7.70 -2.83
C PRO A 400 -15.06 8.58 -2.82
N TYR A 401 -16.18 8.10 -2.27
CA TYR A 401 -17.45 8.82 -2.24
C TYR A 401 -17.82 9.33 -0.84
N ASN A 402 -17.39 8.61 0.20
CA ASN A 402 -17.79 8.84 1.58
C ASN A 402 -16.61 9.18 2.50
N GLY A 403 -15.37 9.27 1.98
CA GLY A 403 -14.17 9.65 2.72
C GLY A 403 -13.85 8.60 3.79
N HIS A 404 -13.73 9.03 5.05
CA HIS A 404 -13.43 8.12 6.18
C HIS A 404 -14.59 7.20 6.60
N VAL A 405 -15.71 7.16 5.87
CA VAL A 405 -16.81 6.23 6.13
C VAL A 405 -16.72 5.07 5.13
N VAL A 406 -16.09 3.97 5.56
CA VAL A 406 -15.88 2.78 4.73
C VAL A 406 -16.90 1.71 5.09
N ASP A 407 -17.56 1.10 4.09
CA ASP A 407 -18.53 0.04 4.33
C ASP A 407 -17.87 -1.37 4.38
N GLU A 408 -18.62 -2.33 4.92
CA GLU A 408 -18.14 -3.72 5.04
C GLU A 408 -17.80 -4.35 3.69
N ALA A 409 -18.54 -4.01 2.63
CA ALA A 409 -18.28 -4.52 1.29
C ALA A 409 -16.89 -4.10 0.78
N SER A 410 -16.51 -2.84 1.03
CA SER A 410 -15.19 -2.32 0.70
C SER A 410 -14.10 -2.95 1.57
N MET A 411 -14.35 -3.15 2.87
CA MET A 411 -13.42 -3.87 3.76
C MET A 411 -13.16 -5.32 3.27
N LEU A 412 -14.22 -6.05 2.92
CA LEU A 412 -14.12 -7.40 2.36
C LEU A 412 -13.37 -7.41 1.03
N ARG A 413 -13.64 -6.41 0.18
CA ARG A 413 -12.94 -6.27 -1.10
C ARG A 413 -11.45 -6.00 -0.91
N ASP A 414 -11.09 -5.13 0.04
CA ASP A 414 -9.70 -4.86 0.40
C ASP A 414 -9.00 -6.15 0.85
N ILE A 415 -9.59 -6.90 1.80
CA ILE A 415 -9.01 -8.17 2.30
C ILE A 415 -8.87 -9.18 1.17
N GLN A 416 -9.90 -9.36 0.34
CA GLN A 416 -9.85 -10.28 -0.80
C GLN A 416 -8.66 -9.95 -1.72
N LEU A 417 -8.54 -8.68 -2.13
CA LEU A 417 -7.48 -8.23 -3.03
C LEU A 417 -6.09 -8.38 -2.39
N MET A 418 -5.95 -8.08 -1.10
CA MET A 418 -4.70 -8.29 -0.37
C MET A 418 -4.28 -9.76 -0.42
N LYS A 419 -5.21 -10.68 -0.10
CA LYS A 419 -4.94 -12.12 -0.11
C LYS A 419 -4.66 -12.66 -1.52
N GLU A 420 -5.39 -12.18 -2.53
CA GLU A 420 -5.15 -12.52 -3.95
C GLU A 420 -3.76 -12.08 -4.45
N ASN A 421 -3.14 -11.10 -3.79
CA ASN A 421 -1.82 -10.56 -4.08
C ASN A 421 -0.77 -10.91 -3.00
N ASN A 422 -0.99 -12.01 -2.26
CA ASN A 422 -0.04 -12.59 -1.30
C ASN A 422 0.32 -11.68 -0.09
N ILE A 423 -0.47 -10.65 0.19
CA ILE A 423 -0.33 -9.81 1.38
C ILE A 423 -0.90 -10.56 2.59
N ASN A 424 -0.16 -10.58 3.71
CA ASN A 424 -0.56 -11.30 4.94
C ASN A 424 -0.75 -10.39 6.15
N SER A 425 -0.39 -9.11 6.05
CA SER A 425 -0.45 -8.18 7.16
C SER A 425 -0.93 -6.79 6.75
N VAL A 426 -1.61 -6.11 7.67
CA VAL A 426 -2.04 -4.72 7.52
C VAL A 426 -1.61 -3.92 8.75
N ARG A 427 -1.06 -2.73 8.52
CA ARG A 427 -0.91 -1.70 9.54
C ARG A 427 -2.05 -0.70 9.41
N THR A 428 -2.71 -0.40 10.52
CA THR A 428 -3.86 0.51 10.59
C THR A 428 -3.37 1.97 10.65
N SER A 429 -2.83 2.45 9.52
CA SER A 429 -2.23 3.78 9.40
C SER A 429 -3.30 4.88 9.53
N HIS A 430 -3.26 5.79 10.51
CA HIS A 430 -2.44 5.80 11.73
C HIS A 430 -3.33 5.95 12.95
N TYR A 431 -4.27 5.01 13.08
CA TYR A 431 -5.34 5.04 14.06
C TYR A 431 -6.10 3.71 14.10
N PRO A 432 -6.85 3.45 15.19
CA PRO A 432 -7.67 2.25 15.26
C PRO A 432 -8.82 2.33 14.23
N ASN A 433 -8.95 1.29 13.39
CA ASN A 433 -9.99 1.20 12.37
C ASN A 433 -11.37 0.91 12.99
N ASP A 434 -12.42 0.83 12.17
CA ASP A 434 -13.73 0.36 12.63
C ASP A 434 -13.61 -1.05 13.25
N PRO A 435 -14.25 -1.35 14.40
CA PRO A 435 -14.17 -2.67 15.04
C PRO A 435 -14.51 -3.84 14.09
N ARG A 436 -15.37 -3.61 13.08
CA ARG A 436 -15.71 -4.61 12.08
C ARG A 436 -14.48 -5.07 11.28
N TRP A 437 -13.50 -4.20 11.04
CA TRP A 437 -12.27 -4.54 10.33
C TRP A 437 -11.50 -5.69 11.00
N TYR A 438 -11.35 -5.63 12.33
CA TYR A 438 -10.60 -6.63 13.11
C TYR A 438 -11.31 -7.98 13.13
N GLU A 439 -12.64 -7.99 13.24
CA GLU A 439 -13.44 -9.22 13.11
C GLU A 439 -13.23 -9.89 11.75
N LEU A 440 -13.20 -9.09 10.67
CA LEU A 440 -12.94 -9.61 9.32
C LEU A 440 -11.51 -10.13 9.19
N CYS A 441 -10.51 -9.44 9.77
CA CYS A 441 -9.13 -9.91 9.80
C CYS A 441 -8.96 -11.21 10.59
N ASP A 442 -9.70 -11.39 11.68
CA ASP A 442 -9.74 -12.65 12.44
C ASP A 442 -10.29 -13.79 11.59
N ILE A 443 -11.41 -13.54 10.89
CA ILE A 443 -12.15 -14.53 10.07
C ILE A 443 -11.35 -14.95 8.84
N TYR A 444 -10.74 -14.00 8.14
CA TYR A 444 -10.07 -14.25 6.86
C TYR A 444 -8.55 -14.40 6.96
N GLY A 445 -8.00 -14.21 8.16
CA GLY A 445 -6.59 -14.41 8.46
C GLY A 445 -5.71 -13.31 7.90
N MET A 446 -5.65 -12.18 8.59
CA MET A 446 -4.68 -11.11 8.35
C MET A 446 -3.98 -10.76 9.65
N TYR A 447 -2.66 -10.61 9.65
CA TYR A 447 -1.93 -10.07 10.79
C TYR A 447 -2.12 -8.56 10.87
N VAL A 448 -2.55 -8.05 12.01
CA VAL A 448 -2.79 -6.63 12.22
C VAL A 448 -1.74 -6.04 13.15
N VAL A 449 -1.19 -4.92 12.71
CA VAL A 449 -0.52 -3.94 13.55
C VAL A 449 -1.55 -2.86 13.88
N ASP A 450 -2.01 -2.85 15.12
CA ASP A 450 -3.05 -1.93 15.57
C ASP A 450 -2.40 -0.67 16.18
N GLU A 451 -2.76 0.51 15.69
CA GLU A 451 -2.04 1.75 15.98
C GLU A 451 -2.90 2.78 16.68
N ALA A 452 -2.38 3.34 17.78
CA ALA A 452 -3.06 4.40 18.50
C ALA A 452 -3.17 5.66 17.62
N ASN A 453 -4.29 6.39 17.74
CA ASN A 453 -4.54 7.61 16.98
C ASN A 453 -3.69 8.79 17.52
N ILE A 454 -2.38 8.73 17.33
CA ILE A 454 -1.40 9.70 17.83
C ILE A 454 -0.43 10.03 16.70
N GLU A 455 -0.64 11.18 16.08
CA GLU A 455 0.31 11.79 15.14
C GLU A 455 0.36 13.31 15.30
N SER A 456 1.55 13.86 15.54
CA SER A 456 1.77 15.31 15.68
C SER A 456 2.90 15.84 14.79
N HIS A 457 2.98 15.33 13.56
CA HIS A 457 4.02 15.63 12.58
C HIS A 457 4.30 17.15 12.46
N GLY A 458 3.26 17.98 12.38
CA GLY A 458 3.34 19.44 12.28
C GLY A 458 3.96 20.16 13.48
N MET A 459 4.08 19.50 14.63
CA MET A 459 4.81 20.04 15.79
C MET A 459 6.32 20.02 15.57
N GLY A 460 6.82 19.05 14.81
CA GLY A 460 8.23 18.78 14.56
C GLY A 460 8.88 17.95 15.68
N TYR A 461 10.07 17.41 15.39
CA TYR A 461 10.72 16.38 16.23
C TYR A 461 11.70 16.91 17.28
N LYS A 462 11.82 18.22 17.46
CA LYS A 462 12.75 18.78 18.47
C LYS A 462 12.22 18.49 19.87
N PRO A 463 13.05 18.07 20.85
CA PRO A 463 12.58 17.70 22.19
C PRO A 463 11.77 18.77 22.96
N ASP A 464 11.99 20.05 22.66
CA ASP A 464 11.25 21.19 23.27
C ASP A 464 9.95 21.54 22.53
N GLN A 465 9.70 20.92 21.38
CA GLN A 465 8.56 21.16 20.48
C GLN A 465 7.65 19.94 20.33
N CYS A 466 8.20 18.74 20.16
CA CYS A 466 7.45 17.50 19.93
C CYS A 466 6.55 17.19 21.13
N LEU A 467 5.29 16.82 20.86
CA LEU A 467 4.32 16.55 21.92
C LEU A 467 4.64 15.25 22.67
N ALA A 468 5.36 14.31 22.05
CA ALA A 468 5.87 13.12 22.73
C ALA A 468 6.76 13.43 23.94
N ASN A 469 7.41 14.60 23.97
CA ASN A 469 8.29 15.01 25.06
C ASN A 469 7.76 16.20 25.88
N GLN A 470 6.43 16.41 25.87
CA GLN A 470 5.76 17.40 26.72
C GLN A 470 4.90 16.69 27.77
N PRO A 471 5.34 16.60 29.04
CA PRO A 471 4.63 15.87 30.09
C PRO A 471 3.17 16.32 30.32
N GLU A 472 2.84 17.56 29.96
CA GLU A 472 1.46 18.08 30.03
C GLU A 472 0.48 17.27 29.14
N TRP A 473 0.99 16.63 28.08
CA TRP A 473 0.20 15.83 27.14
C TRP A 473 0.15 14.34 27.49
N GLU A 474 0.82 13.88 28.56
CA GLU A 474 0.91 12.46 28.92
C GLU A 474 -0.48 11.79 29.03
N LYS A 475 -1.46 12.47 29.65
CA LYS A 475 -2.83 11.95 29.78
C LYS A 475 -3.49 11.70 28.42
N ALA A 476 -3.27 12.58 27.44
CA ALA A 476 -3.87 12.44 26.11
C ALA A 476 -3.26 11.25 25.34
N PHE A 477 -1.95 11.00 25.52
CA PHE A 477 -1.28 9.83 24.96
C PHE A 477 -1.81 8.54 25.60
N ILE A 478 -1.89 8.50 26.94
CA ILE A 478 -2.42 7.33 27.67
C ILE A 478 -3.89 7.06 27.30
N ASP A 479 -4.75 8.07 27.24
CA ASP A 479 -6.18 7.88 26.89
C ASP A 479 -6.33 7.24 25.50
N ARG A 480 -5.61 7.75 24.49
CA ARG A 480 -5.65 7.21 23.12
C ARG A 480 -5.09 5.78 23.03
N THR A 481 -4.00 5.47 23.74
CA THR A 481 -3.44 4.10 23.80
C THR A 481 -4.36 3.14 24.56
N GLU A 482 -4.88 3.55 25.71
CA GLU A 482 -5.80 2.73 26.53
C GLU A 482 -7.07 2.40 25.74
N ARG A 483 -7.65 3.38 25.05
CA ARG A 483 -8.90 3.20 24.30
C ARG A 483 -8.75 2.23 23.14
N MET A 484 -7.63 2.26 22.43
CA MET A 484 -7.29 1.25 21.42
C MET A 484 -7.17 -0.13 22.07
N PHE A 485 -6.27 -0.26 23.05
CA PHE A 485 -5.98 -1.55 23.68
C PHE A 485 -7.25 -2.19 24.27
N GLU A 486 -7.99 -1.44 25.08
CA GLU A 486 -9.15 -1.99 25.78
C GLU A 486 -10.23 -2.48 24.82
N ARG A 487 -10.43 -1.77 23.70
CA ARG A 487 -11.39 -2.13 22.65
C ARG A 487 -11.00 -3.42 21.95
N ASP A 488 -9.71 -3.58 21.62
CA ASP A 488 -9.24 -4.56 20.63
C ASP A 488 -8.44 -5.75 21.19
N LYS A 489 -8.13 -5.75 22.50
CA LYS A 489 -7.30 -6.75 23.22
C LYS A 489 -7.68 -8.22 23.00
N ASN A 490 -8.89 -8.51 22.53
CA ASN A 490 -9.41 -9.86 22.33
C ASN A 490 -9.26 -10.40 20.90
N HIS A 491 -8.80 -9.57 19.94
CA HIS A 491 -8.65 -10.00 18.55
C HIS A 491 -7.37 -10.85 18.35
N PRO A 492 -7.46 -12.10 17.86
CA PRO A 492 -6.28 -12.89 17.51
C PRO A 492 -5.45 -12.27 16.38
N CYS A 493 -6.07 -11.49 15.48
CA CYS A 493 -5.36 -10.83 14.38
C CYS A 493 -4.35 -9.79 14.82
N VAL A 494 -4.57 -9.09 15.94
CA VAL A 494 -3.69 -8.01 16.42
C VAL A 494 -2.42 -8.59 17.01
N ILE A 495 -1.36 -8.71 16.22
CA ILE A 495 -0.11 -9.34 16.68
C ILE A 495 0.89 -8.36 17.27
N ILE A 496 0.76 -7.06 16.97
CA ILE A 496 1.63 -6.00 17.44
C ILE A 496 0.76 -4.78 17.79
N TRP A 497 1.12 -4.08 18.87
CA TRP A 497 0.60 -2.76 19.19
C TRP A 497 1.56 -1.68 18.70
N SER A 498 1.06 -0.68 17.99
CA SER A 498 1.80 0.53 17.64
C SER A 498 1.37 1.71 18.50
N LEU A 499 2.35 2.46 19.01
CA LEU A 499 2.08 3.55 19.94
C LEU A 499 1.63 4.85 19.25
N GLY A 500 1.80 4.97 17.94
CA GLY A 500 1.52 6.17 17.15
C GLY A 500 2.49 6.31 15.97
N ASN A 501 2.47 7.47 15.32
CA ASN A 501 3.26 7.75 14.12
C ASN A 501 3.86 9.17 14.17
N GLU A 502 5.08 9.33 13.65
CA GLU A 502 5.77 10.60 13.36
C GLU A 502 5.50 11.75 14.36
N THR A 503 5.64 11.47 15.66
CA THR A 503 5.30 12.41 16.76
C THR A 503 6.53 12.90 17.52
N GLY A 504 7.70 12.37 17.17
CA GLY A 504 8.96 12.60 17.85
C GLY A 504 9.15 11.68 19.04
N GLU A 505 10.39 11.62 19.52
CA GLU A 505 10.77 10.78 20.64
C GLU A 505 10.54 11.51 21.98
N GLY A 506 10.08 10.82 23.03
CA GLY A 506 9.90 11.46 24.34
C GLY A 506 9.24 10.64 25.45
N CYS A 507 9.08 11.29 26.61
CA CYS A 507 8.54 10.68 27.83
C CYS A 507 7.14 10.08 27.70
N ASN A 508 6.28 10.65 26.85
CA ASN A 508 4.91 10.20 26.71
C ASN A 508 4.82 8.84 25.99
N PHE A 509 5.70 8.57 25.02
CA PHE A 509 5.80 7.22 24.44
C PHE A 509 6.42 6.21 25.40
N ALA A 510 7.36 6.63 26.25
CA ALA A 510 7.85 5.77 27.31
C ALA A 510 6.74 5.42 28.33
N ALA A 511 5.79 6.32 28.58
CA ALA A 511 4.64 6.08 29.43
C ALA A 511 3.65 5.09 28.79
N THR A 512 3.29 5.29 27.51
CA THR A 512 2.37 4.39 26.80
C THR A 512 2.95 2.98 26.62
N TYR A 513 4.24 2.86 26.29
CA TYR A 513 4.95 1.57 26.23
C TYR A 513 4.85 0.80 27.56
N LYS A 514 5.19 1.45 28.68
CA LYS A 514 5.10 0.84 30.01
C LYS A 514 3.67 0.46 30.36
N TRP A 515 2.71 1.30 29.98
CA TRP A 515 1.30 1.05 30.22
C TRP A 515 0.83 -0.19 29.47
N VAL A 516 1.15 -0.34 28.18
CA VAL A 516 0.76 -1.53 27.39
C VAL A 516 1.35 -2.81 27.99
N HIS A 517 2.65 -2.84 28.30
CA HIS A 517 3.25 -4.04 28.90
C HIS A 517 2.72 -4.37 30.31
N ALA A 518 2.24 -3.37 31.06
CA ALA A 518 1.62 -3.58 32.35
C ALA A 518 0.17 -4.12 32.25
N ASN A 519 -0.52 -3.89 31.14
CA ASN A 519 -1.94 -4.20 30.99
C ASN A 519 -2.25 -5.32 29.97
N ASP A 520 -1.41 -5.56 28.95
CA ASP A 520 -1.59 -6.69 28.03
C ASP A 520 -1.11 -8.00 28.67
N ARG A 521 -2.04 -8.81 29.17
CA ARG A 521 -1.71 -10.09 29.78
C ARG A 521 -1.18 -11.12 28.77
N SER A 522 -1.44 -10.93 27.48
CA SER A 522 -0.83 -11.72 26.40
C SER A 522 0.61 -11.31 26.08
N GLN A 523 1.07 -10.16 26.59
CA GLN A 523 2.43 -9.64 26.38
C GLN A 523 2.79 -9.55 24.89
N ARG A 524 1.87 -9.05 24.05
CA ARG A 524 2.14 -8.85 22.63
C ARG A 524 3.28 -7.84 22.44
N PRO A 525 4.11 -8.01 21.40
CA PRO A 525 5.15 -7.04 21.07
C PRO A 525 4.56 -5.64 20.81
N VAL A 526 5.29 -4.63 21.26
CA VAL A 526 5.00 -3.22 20.97
C VAL A 526 6.01 -2.69 19.98
N HIS A 527 5.58 -1.89 19.01
CA HIS A 527 6.51 -1.13 18.18
C HIS A 527 6.19 0.36 18.15
N SER A 528 7.23 1.17 17.98
CA SER A 528 7.17 2.62 17.83
C SER A 528 8.35 3.05 16.99
N GLU A 529 8.08 3.67 15.83
CA GLU A 529 9.12 4.20 14.94
C GLU A 529 9.89 5.33 15.62
N ASP A 530 9.17 6.23 16.31
CA ASP A 530 9.72 7.30 17.13
C ASP A 530 10.61 6.80 18.27
N GLY A 531 10.45 5.53 18.67
CA GLY A 531 11.34 4.83 19.59
C GLY A 531 12.70 4.48 19.01
N ILE A 532 12.90 4.65 17.70
CA ILE A 532 14.13 4.36 16.95
C ILE A 532 14.67 2.97 17.34
N LYS A 533 15.77 2.92 18.11
CA LYS A 533 16.35 1.69 18.68
C LYS A 533 16.28 1.66 20.22
N GLY A 534 15.66 2.67 20.81
CA GLY A 534 15.54 2.93 22.24
C GLY A 534 14.69 1.91 23.00
N PRO A 535 14.46 2.14 24.31
CA PRO A 535 13.90 1.12 25.20
C PRO A 535 12.38 0.95 25.14
N TYR A 536 11.63 1.81 24.45
CA TYR A 536 10.15 1.75 24.34
C TYR A 536 9.66 1.26 22.97
N THR A 537 10.36 0.26 22.44
CA THR A 537 9.93 -0.52 21.29
C THR A 537 10.58 -1.90 21.35
N ASP A 538 9.84 -2.96 21.07
CA ASP A 538 10.36 -4.34 20.99
C ASP A 538 10.90 -4.67 19.60
N ILE A 539 10.53 -3.86 18.59
CA ILE A 539 10.84 -4.04 17.18
C ILE A 539 11.54 -2.77 16.66
N PHE A 540 12.69 -2.93 15.98
CA PHE A 540 13.26 -1.81 15.25
C PHE A 540 12.47 -1.62 13.95
N CYS A 541 11.62 -0.60 13.88
CA CYS A 541 10.67 -0.45 12.78
C CYS A 541 10.79 0.89 12.06
N PRO A 542 11.91 1.16 11.38
CA PRO A 542 12.11 2.46 10.76
C PRO A 542 11.29 2.60 9.46
N MET A 543 11.00 3.83 9.06
CA MET A 543 10.40 4.14 7.75
C MET A 543 11.47 4.32 6.67
N TYR A 544 11.20 3.81 5.47
CA TYR A 544 11.90 4.08 4.21
C TYR A 544 13.42 3.94 4.25
N LYS A 545 13.95 3.05 5.12
CA LYS A 545 15.39 2.83 5.18
C LYS A 545 15.86 2.00 3.99
N LYS A 546 17.00 2.43 3.44
CA LYS A 546 17.69 1.76 2.35
C LYS A 546 18.21 0.40 2.77
N ILE A 547 18.43 -0.47 1.79
CA ILE A 547 18.90 -1.85 1.96
C ILE A 547 20.21 -1.95 2.77
N ASP A 548 21.12 -0.99 2.65
CA ASP A 548 22.37 -0.96 3.40
C ASP A 548 22.14 -0.82 4.92
N VAL A 549 21.14 -0.04 5.34
CA VAL A 549 20.74 0.08 6.75
C VAL A 549 20.22 -1.26 7.29
N LEU A 550 19.44 -1.99 6.48
CA LEU A 550 18.93 -3.33 6.84
C LEU A 550 20.09 -4.31 7.04
N ILE A 551 21.00 -4.39 6.05
CA ILE A 551 22.19 -5.25 6.12
C ILE A 551 23.01 -4.92 7.37
N ASN A 552 23.25 -3.62 7.62
CA ASN A 552 24.02 -3.18 8.78
C ASN A 552 23.36 -3.61 10.10
N HIS A 553 22.03 -3.49 10.24
CA HIS A 553 21.33 -3.97 11.43
C HIS A 553 21.58 -5.46 11.68
N SER A 554 21.55 -6.28 10.65
CA SER A 554 21.76 -7.73 10.76
C SER A 554 23.20 -8.14 11.05
N LEU A 555 24.20 -7.39 10.55
CA LEU A 555 25.63 -7.73 10.72
C LEU A 555 26.17 -7.41 12.12
N TYR A 556 25.56 -6.48 12.86
CA TYR A 556 26.02 -6.05 14.19
C TYR A 556 25.22 -6.67 15.34
N LEU A 557 24.93 -7.98 15.27
CA LEU A 557 24.28 -8.79 16.32
C LEU A 557 23.03 -8.13 16.91
N PRO A 558 21.93 -8.06 16.15
CA PRO A 558 20.73 -7.34 16.58
C PRO A 558 20.08 -8.02 17.79
N THR A 559 19.51 -7.20 18.68
CA THR A 559 18.70 -7.66 19.83
C THR A 559 17.20 -7.62 19.55
N LYS A 560 16.79 -7.00 18.43
CA LYS A 560 15.39 -6.82 18.00
C LYS A 560 15.23 -7.18 16.52
N PRO A 561 14.08 -7.72 16.10
CA PRO A 561 13.78 -7.82 14.67
C PRO A 561 13.71 -6.43 14.04
N LEU A 562 13.98 -6.38 12.75
CA LEU A 562 13.72 -5.23 11.89
C LEU A 562 12.53 -5.52 10.98
N ILE A 563 11.47 -4.73 11.15
CA ILE A 563 10.26 -4.78 10.32
C ILE A 563 9.95 -3.34 9.92
N LEU A 564 10.07 -2.99 8.65
CA LEU A 564 9.83 -1.64 8.15
C LEU A 564 8.35 -1.29 8.35
N CYS A 565 8.01 -0.31 9.20
CA CYS A 565 6.61 0.11 9.35
C CYS A 565 6.09 0.77 8.06
N GLU A 566 7.00 1.37 7.26
CA GLU A 566 6.74 1.88 5.92
C GLU A 566 7.98 1.66 5.05
N TYR A 567 7.79 1.16 3.83
CA TYR A 567 8.80 1.09 2.79
C TYR A 567 8.11 1.02 1.42
N ALA A 568 8.87 1.13 0.33
CA ALA A 568 8.34 1.05 -1.03
C ALA A 568 7.12 1.98 -1.20
N HIS A 569 7.40 3.27 -1.35
CA HIS A 569 6.38 4.30 -1.48
C HIS A 569 5.70 4.22 -2.86
N ALA A 570 4.48 3.71 -2.92
CA ALA A 570 3.74 3.34 -4.14
C ALA A 570 3.04 4.54 -4.84
N MET A 571 3.50 5.76 -4.62
CA MET A 571 2.95 6.97 -5.26
C MET A 571 3.13 6.97 -6.77
N GLY A 572 2.01 7.06 -7.49
CA GLY A 572 2.01 7.03 -8.93
C GLY A 572 2.57 5.72 -9.51
N ASN A 573 3.56 5.83 -10.40
CA ASN A 573 4.24 4.72 -11.05
C ASN A 573 5.58 4.49 -10.33
N SER A 574 5.59 3.54 -9.40
CA SER A 574 6.64 3.35 -8.38
C SER A 574 6.95 1.86 -8.17
N GLU A 575 7.23 1.42 -6.93
CA GLU A 575 7.53 0.03 -6.55
C GLU A 575 8.72 -0.58 -7.32
N GLY A 576 9.68 0.25 -7.70
CA GLY A 576 10.97 -0.21 -8.21
C GLY A 576 11.79 -0.86 -7.10
N ASN A 577 12.68 -1.79 -7.48
CA ASN A 577 13.62 -2.52 -6.63
C ASN A 577 13.01 -3.36 -5.49
N LEU A 578 11.69 -3.60 -5.49
CA LEU A 578 11.04 -4.41 -4.44
C LEU A 578 11.67 -5.81 -4.29
N GLN A 579 12.07 -6.45 -5.39
CA GLN A 579 12.80 -7.72 -5.36
C GLN A 579 14.13 -7.61 -4.60
N ASP A 580 14.87 -6.51 -4.74
CA ASP A 580 16.17 -6.31 -4.10
C ASP A 580 16.03 -6.23 -2.57
N TYR A 581 14.96 -5.60 -2.07
CA TYR A 581 14.62 -5.63 -0.64
C TYR A 581 14.40 -7.07 -0.17
N TRP A 582 13.58 -7.84 -0.89
CA TRP A 582 13.19 -9.19 -0.46
C TRP A 582 14.31 -10.22 -0.58
N ASP A 583 15.22 -10.06 -1.53
CA ASP A 583 16.44 -10.86 -1.62
C ASP A 583 17.32 -10.70 -0.36
N VAL A 584 17.35 -9.50 0.20
CA VAL A 584 18.07 -9.20 1.45
C VAL A 584 17.29 -9.65 2.68
N ILE A 585 15.97 -9.38 2.74
CA ILE A 585 15.11 -9.79 3.86
C ILE A 585 15.16 -11.31 4.05
N GLU A 586 15.03 -12.09 2.98
CA GLU A 586 14.99 -13.55 3.07
C GLU A 586 16.37 -14.19 3.36
N LYS A 587 17.44 -13.39 3.32
CA LYS A 587 18.80 -13.82 3.61
C LYS A 587 19.18 -13.70 5.09
N TYR A 588 18.66 -12.71 5.80
CA TYR A 588 19.06 -12.41 7.18
C TYR A 588 17.90 -12.64 8.16
N PRO A 589 18.00 -13.57 9.14
CA PRO A 589 16.88 -13.93 10.01
C PRO A 589 16.22 -12.79 10.81
N SER A 590 16.99 -11.76 11.16
CA SER A 590 16.48 -10.60 11.91
C SER A 590 15.69 -9.60 11.06
N LEU A 591 15.69 -9.74 9.73
CA LEU A 591 14.89 -8.93 8.82
C LEU A 591 13.61 -9.70 8.52
N GLN A 592 12.46 -9.09 8.80
CA GLN A 592 11.18 -9.79 8.67
C GLN A 592 10.17 -9.06 7.79
N GLY A 593 10.64 -8.26 6.84
CA GLY A 593 9.78 -7.56 5.88
C GLY A 593 9.30 -6.22 6.39
N GLY A 594 8.04 -5.89 6.10
CA GLY A 594 7.45 -4.60 6.43
C GLY A 594 6.12 -4.34 5.73
N HIS A 595 5.66 -3.09 5.82
CA HIS A 595 4.40 -2.65 5.24
C HIS A 595 4.64 -1.63 4.12
N ILE A 596 4.18 -1.96 2.91
CA ILE A 596 4.23 -1.04 1.75
C ILE A 596 3.40 0.21 2.05
N TRP A 597 3.84 1.39 1.61
CA TRP A 597 3.06 2.64 1.71
C TRP A 597 2.50 3.04 0.33
N ASP A 598 1.21 2.90 0.05
CA ASP A 598 0.15 2.33 0.90
C ASP A 598 -0.87 1.51 0.07
N TRP A 599 -1.99 1.14 0.68
CA TRP A 599 -2.98 0.27 0.03
C TRP A 599 -3.73 0.98 -1.09
N VAL A 600 -4.38 2.10 -0.82
CA VAL A 600 -5.39 2.71 -1.70
C VAL A 600 -5.18 4.21 -1.84
N ASP A 601 -5.25 4.71 -3.07
CA ASP A 601 -5.24 6.15 -3.30
C ASP A 601 -6.38 6.83 -2.56
N GLN A 602 -6.07 7.91 -1.86
CA GLN A 602 -7.08 8.74 -1.20
C GLN A 602 -7.76 9.70 -2.19
N GLY A 603 -8.07 9.24 -3.40
CA GLY A 603 -8.77 10.03 -4.41
C GLY A 603 -10.26 10.17 -4.10
N LEU A 604 -10.83 11.36 -4.31
CA LEU A 604 -12.27 11.61 -4.16
C LEU A 604 -12.93 11.75 -5.53
N TYR A 605 -14.14 11.20 -5.69
CA TYR A 605 -14.87 11.31 -6.95
C TYR A 605 -15.21 12.76 -7.29
N ALA A 606 -14.82 13.22 -8.48
CA ALA A 606 -15.16 14.55 -8.97
C ALA A 606 -15.43 14.58 -10.48
N LYS A 607 -16.02 15.70 -10.93
CA LYS A 607 -16.24 15.99 -12.34
C LYS A 607 -15.81 17.42 -12.67
N THR A 608 -15.19 17.56 -13.83
CA THR A 608 -14.91 18.84 -14.48
C THR A 608 -16.22 19.58 -14.84
N PRO A 609 -16.18 20.89 -15.12
CA PRO A 609 -17.37 21.65 -15.53
C PRO A 609 -18.09 21.11 -16.77
N ASP A 610 -17.38 20.44 -17.69
CA ASP A 610 -17.94 19.76 -18.87
C ASP A 610 -18.36 18.30 -18.60
N GLY A 611 -18.30 17.84 -17.35
CA GLY A 611 -18.85 16.56 -16.91
C GLY A 611 -17.89 15.37 -17.01
N LYS A 612 -16.62 15.58 -17.38
CA LYS A 612 -15.60 14.52 -17.40
C LYS A 612 -15.16 14.18 -15.98
N PHE A 613 -15.13 12.89 -15.69
CA PHE A 613 -14.71 12.33 -14.42
C PHE A 613 -13.21 12.51 -14.16
N TYR A 614 -12.84 12.73 -12.90
CA TYR A 614 -11.47 12.60 -12.38
C TYR A 614 -11.46 12.26 -10.89
N TRP A 615 -10.33 11.73 -10.41
CA TRP A 615 -10.05 11.58 -8.98
C TRP A 615 -9.44 12.88 -8.44
N ALA A 616 -10.19 13.59 -7.61
CA ALA A 616 -9.73 14.80 -6.95
C ALA A 616 -8.70 14.46 -5.85
N TYR A 617 -7.65 15.26 -5.79
CA TYR A 617 -6.65 15.27 -4.72
C TYR A 617 -6.52 16.67 -4.12
N GLY A 618 -5.53 16.90 -3.24
CA GLY A 618 -5.37 18.17 -2.55
C GLY A 618 -5.36 19.37 -3.50
N GLY A 619 -6.13 20.40 -3.18
CA GLY A 619 -6.25 21.62 -3.97
C GLY A 619 -7.43 21.67 -4.94
N ASP A 620 -8.10 20.54 -5.21
CA ASP A 620 -9.24 20.51 -6.15
C ASP A 620 -10.57 20.92 -5.52
N LEU A 621 -10.82 20.52 -4.27
CA LEU A 621 -12.14 20.64 -3.63
C LEU A 621 -12.26 21.79 -2.63
N ALA A 622 -11.14 22.46 -2.33
CA ALA A 622 -11.10 23.57 -1.37
C ALA A 622 -10.97 24.93 -2.09
N PRO A 623 -11.44 26.03 -1.49
CA PRO A 623 -11.21 27.37 -2.00
C PRO A 623 -9.72 27.64 -2.23
N LYS A 624 -9.41 28.39 -3.30
CA LYS A 624 -8.04 28.79 -3.64
C LYS A 624 -7.37 29.50 -2.45
N GLY A 625 -6.14 29.08 -2.14
CA GLY A 625 -5.37 29.60 -1.00
C GLY A 625 -5.46 28.74 0.26
N THR A 626 -6.37 27.75 0.29
CA THR A 626 -6.34 26.70 1.31
C THR A 626 -5.03 25.91 1.19
N PRO A 627 -4.33 25.63 2.31
CA PRO A 627 -3.14 24.79 2.32
C PRO A 627 -3.39 23.44 1.63
N SER A 628 -2.42 22.99 0.84
CA SER A 628 -2.52 21.73 0.09
C SER A 628 -1.17 21.07 -0.13
N SER A 629 -1.11 19.74 0.02
CA SER A 629 0.02 18.89 -0.40
C SER A 629 -0.20 18.23 -1.78
N ALA A 630 -1.11 18.78 -2.58
CA ALA A 630 -1.42 18.32 -3.94
C ALA A 630 -1.73 16.80 -4.00
N ASN A 631 -1.11 16.07 -4.92
CA ASN A 631 -1.37 14.64 -5.13
C ASN A 631 -0.64 13.70 -4.16
N PHE A 632 -0.01 14.20 -3.10
CA PHE A 632 0.74 13.38 -2.13
C PHE A 632 -0.14 12.38 -1.35
N CYS A 633 -1.47 12.45 -1.52
CA CYS A 633 -2.42 11.46 -1.02
C CYS A 633 -2.69 10.27 -1.98
N MET A 634 -2.01 10.23 -3.14
CA MET A 634 -2.20 9.21 -4.19
C MET A 634 -1.06 8.18 -4.15
N ASN A 635 -1.00 7.43 -3.05
CA ASN A 635 0.12 6.54 -2.71
C ASN A 635 -0.20 5.04 -2.87
N GLY A 636 -1.36 4.69 -3.42
CA GLY A 636 -1.90 3.35 -3.31
C GLY A 636 -1.30 2.32 -4.27
N LEU A 637 -1.19 1.07 -3.81
CA LEU A 637 -1.07 -0.12 -4.65
C LEU A 637 -2.27 -0.30 -5.59
N ILE A 638 -3.43 0.21 -5.18
CA ILE A 638 -4.67 0.26 -5.97
C ILE A 638 -5.19 1.70 -6.06
N ALA A 639 -5.93 1.98 -7.13
CA ALA A 639 -6.65 3.24 -7.30
C ALA A 639 -7.82 3.35 -6.29
N ALA A 640 -8.40 4.55 -6.16
CA ALA A 640 -9.45 4.83 -5.18
C ALA A 640 -10.68 3.90 -5.31
N ASP A 641 -11.01 3.45 -6.53
CA ASP A 641 -12.08 2.49 -6.83
C ASP A 641 -11.67 1.01 -6.73
N ARG A 642 -10.49 0.72 -6.16
CA ARG A 642 -9.87 -0.61 -6.05
C ARG A 642 -9.43 -1.22 -7.38
N THR A 643 -9.30 -0.41 -8.44
CA THR A 643 -8.62 -0.85 -9.67
C THR A 643 -7.14 -1.12 -9.38
N LEU A 644 -6.65 -2.26 -9.87
CA LEU A 644 -5.26 -2.67 -9.69
C LEU A 644 -4.33 -1.77 -10.48
N LYS A 645 -3.37 -1.10 -9.81
CA LYS A 645 -2.28 -0.43 -10.51
C LYS A 645 -1.23 -1.46 -10.95
N PRO A 646 -0.48 -1.21 -12.04
CA PRO A 646 0.44 -2.20 -12.59
C PRO A 646 1.50 -2.75 -11.63
N HIS A 647 1.98 -1.93 -10.67
CA HIS A 647 2.97 -2.40 -9.69
C HIS A 647 2.48 -3.51 -8.76
N ILE A 648 1.17 -3.68 -8.56
CA ILE A 648 0.67 -4.71 -7.62
C ILE A 648 0.98 -6.12 -8.11
N HIS A 649 1.17 -6.30 -9.43
CA HIS A 649 1.63 -7.55 -10.00
C HIS A 649 3.06 -7.90 -9.55
N GLU A 650 3.93 -6.89 -9.38
CA GLU A 650 5.26 -7.07 -8.81
C GLU A 650 5.17 -7.46 -7.34
N VAL A 651 4.33 -6.79 -6.56
CA VAL A 651 4.07 -7.14 -5.15
C VAL A 651 3.63 -8.59 -5.03
N LYS A 652 2.63 -9.02 -5.81
CA LYS A 652 2.15 -10.40 -5.83
C LYS A 652 3.27 -11.40 -6.11
N LYS A 653 4.12 -11.09 -7.09
CA LYS A 653 5.25 -11.93 -7.50
C LYS A 653 6.30 -12.04 -6.39
N VAL A 654 6.75 -10.91 -5.85
CA VAL A 654 7.78 -10.87 -4.81
C VAL A 654 7.28 -11.50 -3.51
N TYR A 655 6.00 -11.29 -3.16
CA TYR A 655 5.39 -11.83 -1.94
C TYR A 655 4.99 -13.31 -2.05
N GLN A 656 5.11 -13.98 -3.19
CA GLN A 656 4.64 -15.37 -3.34
C GLN A 656 5.32 -16.34 -2.36
N ASN A 657 4.54 -17.31 -1.86
CA ASN A 657 4.98 -18.25 -0.81
C ASN A 657 5.45 -19.62 -1.36
N ILE A 658 5.59 -19.74 -2.67
CA ILE A 658 6.05 -20.97 -3.34
C ILE A 658 7.08 -20.55 -4.37
N ALA A 659 8.28 -21.14 -4.33
CA ALA A 659 9.30 -20.93 -5.35
C ALA A 659 9.52 -22.20 -6.17
N PHE A 660 9.89 -22.00 -7.44
CA PHE A 660 10.14 -23.06 -8.42
C PHE A 660 11.56 -22.92 -8.96
N SER A 661 12.26 -24.04 -9.09
CA SER A 661 13.52 -24.13 -9.81
C SER A 661 13.50 -25.35 -10.73
N LEU A 662 13.78 -25.17 -12.01
CA LEU A 662 13.99 -26.28 -12.93
C LEU A 662 15.41 -26.83 -12.70
N LEU A 663 15.52 -28.08 -12.24
CA LEU A 663 16.81 -28.73 -12.05
C LEU A 663 17.29 -29.43 -13.31
N ASP A 664 16.38 -30.13 -14.00
CA ASP A 664 16.68 -30.85 -15.23
C ASP A 664 15.43 -30.95 -16.11
N TYR A 665 15.53 -30.46 -17.35
CA TYR A 665 14.43 -30.53 -18.33
C TYR A 665 14.23 -31.94 -18.90
N HIS A 666 15.30 -32.67 -19.18
CA HIS A 666 15.21 -33.97 -19.84
C HIS A 666 14.68 -35.05 -18.89
N GLU A 667 15.13 -34.99 -17.63
CA GLU A 667 14.66 -35.88 -16.58
C GLU A 667 13.35 -35.40 -15.94
N GLY A 668 12.96 -34.15 -16.15
CA GLY A 668 11.74 -33.58 -15.59
C GLY A 668 11.80 -33.29 -14.09
N TRP A 669 12.98 -32.96 -13.57
CA TRP A 669 13.18 -32.61 -12.16
C TRP A 669 12.89 -31.14 -11.91
N VAL A 670 11.93 -30.88 -11.02
CA VAL A 670 11.56 -29.55 -10.53
C VAL A 670 11.75 -29.52 -9.03
N GLU A 671 12.47 -28.52 -8.53
CA GLU A 671 12.56 -28.24 -7.10
C GLU A 671 11.49 -27.21 -6.71
N LEU A 672 10.75 -27.52 -5.66
CA LEU A 672 9.80 -26.62 -5.03
C LEU A 672 10.32 -26.25 -3.64
N ARG A 673 10.21 -24.97 -3.30
CA ARG A 673 10.42 -24.50 -1.92
C ARG A 673 9.10 -23.98 -1.36
N ASN A 674 8.68 -24.58 -0.25
CA ASN A 674 7.55 -24.09 0.52
C ASN A 674 8.01 -22.95 1.44
N LYS A 675 7.56 -21.72 1.18
CA LYS A 675 7.88 -20.53 1.99
C LYS A 675 6.77 -20.19 2.99
N TYR A 676 5.67 -20.95 3.02
CA TYR A 676 4.67 -20.87 4.09
C TYR A 676 5.21 -21.40 5.42
N PHE A 677 4.66 -20.93 6.54
CA PHE A 677 5.02 -21.39 7.89
C PHE A 677 4.04 -22.38 8.49
N PHE A 678 2.80 -22.44 8.00
CA PHE A 678 1.73 -23.27 8.55
C PHE A 678 0.94 -24.08 7.49
N THR A 679 1.24 -23.89 6.20
CA THR A 679 0.52 -24.51 5.08
C THR A 679 1.38 -25.53 4.33
N ASP A 680 0.86 -26.74 4.12
CA ASP A 680 1.49 -27.77 3.29
C ASP A 680 1.18 -27.52 1.81
N LEU A 681 2.11 -27.86 0.92
CA LEU A 681 1.88 -27.68 -0.52
C LEU A 681 0.82 -28.62 -1.12
N SER A 682 0.36 -29.64 -0.41
CA SER A 682 -0.76 -30.49 -0.83
C SER A 682 -2.11 -29.75 -0.97
N ASP A 683 -2.21 -28.55 -0.39
CA ASP A 683 -3.37 -27.63 -0.54
C ASP A 683 -3.44 -26.99 -1.94
N PHE A 684 -2.44 -27.20 -2.79
CA PHE A 684 -2.33 -26.58 -4.11
C PHE A 684 -2.33 -27.60 -5.26
N ASN A 685 -2.70 -27.11 -6.44
CA ASN A 685 -2.48 -27.78 -7.71
C ASN A 685 -1.28 -27.12 -8.40
N PHE A 686 -0.39 -27.94 -8.97
CA PHE A 686 0.81 -27.50 -9.66
C PHE A 686 0.71 -27.84 -11.15
N THR A 687 0.82 -26.82 -11.98
CA THR A 687 0.75 -26.96 -13.45
C THR A 687 1.94 -26.29 -14.11
N TRP A 688 2.27 -26.73 -15.31
CA TRP A 688 3.28 -26.10 -16.14
C TRP A 688 2.80 -25.94 -17.58
N LYS A 689 3.37 -24.95 -18.28
CA LYS A 689 3.19 -24.70 -19.71
C LYS A 689 4.55 -24.56 -20.38
N LEU A 690 4.74 -25.28 -21.47
CA LEU A 690 5.87 -25.10 -22.38
C LEU A 690 5.42 -24.23 -23.54
N GLU A 691 6.12 -23.13 -23.76
CA GLU A 691 5.83 -22.17 -24.80
C GLU A 691 7.05 -21.96 -25.70
N GLY A 692 6.82 -21.75 -27.00
CA GLY A 692 7.85 -21.37 -27.97
C GLY A 692 7.45 -20.05 -28.61
N ASN A 693 8.24 -18.98 -28.42
CA ASN A 693 7.87 -17.61 -28.80
C ASN A 693 6.45 -17.21 -28.35
N GLY A 694 6.02 -17.67 -27.17
CA GLY A 694 4.69 -17.43 -26.62
C GLY A 694 3.55 -18.30 -27.18
N GLU A 695 3.82 -19.14 -28.18
CA GLU A 695 2.85 -20.15 -28.63
C GLU A 695 2.86 -21.35 -27.68
N LEU A 696 1.69 -21.78 -27.22
CA LEU A 696 1.55 -22.94 -26.34
C LEU A 696 1.89 -24.24 -27.08
N LEU A 697 2.94 -24.93 -26.62
CA LEU A 697 3.38 -26.19 -27.20
C LEU A 697 2.89 -27.40 -26.40
N ALA A 698 2.89 -27.29 -25.07
CA ALA A 698 2.42 -28.35 -24.19
C ALA A 698 2.04 -27.82 -22.80
N THR A 699 1.26 -28.62 -22.09
CA THR A 699 0.89 -28.40 -20.68
C THR A 699 1.03 -29.69 -19.90
N GLY A 700 1.23 -29.59 -18.59
CA GLY A 700 1.14 -30.74 -17.70
C GLY A 700 1.04 -30.34 -16.23
N THR A 701 1.10 -31.34 -15.37
CA THR A 701 0.99 -31.21 -13.92
C THR A 701 2.25 -31.71 -13.22
N ILE A 702 2.46 -31.24 -11.99
CA ILE A 702 3.38 -31.88 -11.05
C ILE A 702 2.50 -32.58 -10.00
N ASP A 703 2.39 -33.90 -10.10
CA ASP A 703 1.49 -34.68 -9.27
C ASP A 703 2.10 -35.04 -7.91
N ASN A 704 1.25 -35.40 -6.95
CA ASN A 704 1.63 -35.88 -5.62
C ASN A 704 2.56 -34.93 -4.84
N VAL A 705 2.41 -33.62 -5.06
CA VAL A 705 3.13 -32.62 -4.27
C VAL A 705 2.53 -32.56 -2.86
N SER A 706 3.32 -33.02 -1.89
CA SER A 706 3.15 -32.72 -0.48
C SER A 706 4.52 -32.31 0.06
N LEU A 707 4.58 -31.14 0.67
CA LEU A 707 5.82 -30.55 1.15
C LEU A 707 5.50 -29.65 2.33
N ALA A 708 5.96 -30.07 3.50
CA ALA A 708 5.71 -29.38 4.75
C ALA A 708 6.26 -27.93 4.73
N PRO A 709 5.72 -27.03 5.58
CA PRO A 709 6.21 -25.66 5.71
C PRO A 709 7.73 -25.55 5.83
N GLN A 710 8.30 -24.54 5.17
CA GLN A 710 9.74 -24.23 5.16
C GLN A 710 10.67 -25.32 4.58
N GLN A 711 10.13 -26.38 3.96
CA GLN A 711 10.93 -27.42 3.31
C GLN A 711 11.20 -27.12 1.83
N THR A 712 12.24 -27.76 1.31
CA THR A 712 12.57 -27.83 -0.11
C THR A 712 12.49 -29.29 -0.56
N GLY A 713 11.85 -29.55 -1.70
CA GLY A 713 11.64 -30.90 -2.22
C GLY A 713 11.78 -30.98 -3.73
N LYS A 714 12.23 -32.12 -4.23
CA LYS A 714 12.35 -32.41 -5.67
C LYS A 714 11.19 -33.28 -6.12
N PHE A 715 10.53 -32.84 -7.18
CA PHE A 715 9.39 -33.51 -7.77
C PHE A 715 9.70 -33.84 -9.23
N LYS A 716 9.20 -34.99 -9.68
CA LYS A 716 9.38 -35.45 -11.04
C LYS A 716 8.09 -35.23 -11.82
N THR A 717 8.20 -34.64 -13.01
CA THR A 717 7.14 -34.60 -14.03
C THR A 717 7.74 -35.04 -15.36
N SER A 718 6.96 -35.04 -16.44
CA SER A 718 7.44 -35.40 -17.77
C SER A 718 7.23 -34.24 -18.73
N PHE A 719 8.33 -33.67 -19.23
CA PHE A 719 8.29 -32.66 -20.27
C PHE A 719 8.43 -33.32 -21.65
N PRO A 720 7.75 -32.81 -22.69
CA PRO A 720 7.88 -33.37 -24.03
C PRO A 720 9.27 -33.07 -24.61
N ALA A 721 9.72 -33.93 -25.51
CA ALA A 721 10.89 -33.63 -26.32
C ALA A 721 10.65 -32.38 -27.17
N ILE A 722 11.61 -31.45 -27.17
CA ILE A 722 11.52 -30.23 -27.98
C ILE A 722 12.15 -30.49 -29.33
N GLN A 723 11.33 -30.41 -30.38
CA GLN A 723 11.83 -30.23 -31.74
C GLN A 723 12.26 -28.77 -31.91
N VAL A 724 13.57 -28.53 -31.74
CA VAL A 724 14.13 -27.17 -31.82
C VAL A 724 13.91 -26.61 -33.22
N LYS A 725 13.18 -25.50 -33.29
CA LYS A 725 12.92 -24.76 -34.52
C LYS A 725 13.83 -23.53 -34.57
N PRO A 726 14.46 -23.24 -35.72
CA PRO A 726 15.22 -22.00 -35.90
C PRO A 726 14.38 -20.77 -35.55
N GLY A 727 14.94 -19.89 -34.71
CA GLY A 727 14.37 -18.61 -34.31
C GLY A 727 13.27 -18.70 -33.26
N VAL A 728 13.18 -19.83 -32.55
CA VAL A 728 12.22 -20.03 -31.47
C VAL A 728 12.97 -20.09 -30.14
N GLU A 729 12.62 -19.19 -29.23
CA GLU A 729 12.99 -19.25 -27.81
C GLU A 729 11.93 -20.05 -27.05
N TYR A 730 12.37 -20.95 -26.16
CA TYR A 730 11.48 -21.82 -25.42
C TYR A 730 11.48 -21.45 -23.94
N PHE A 731 10.27 -21.34 -23.37
CA PHE A 731 10.05 -20.99 -21.97
C PHE A 731 9.18 -22.04 -21.30
N LEU A 732 9.53 -22.37 -20.06
CA LEU A 732 8.73 -23.22 -19.20
C LEU A 732 8.14 -22.37 -18.07
N ASN A 733 6.82 -22.24 -18.06
CA ASN A 733 6.08 -21.52 -17.04
C ASN A 733 5.51 -22.50 -16.03
N PHE A 734 5.67 -22.23 -14.73
CA PHE A 734 5.08 -22.99 -13.63
C PHE A 734 4.03 -22.17 -12.92
N TYR A 735 3.00 -22.83 -12.39
CA TYR A 735 1.93 -22.20 -11.63
C TYR A 735 1.53 -23.07 -10.43
N ALA A 736 1.26 -22.42 -9.30
CA ALA A 736 0.56 -23.00 -8.17
C ALA A 736 -0.77 -22.26 -7.94
N SER A 737 -1.85 -23.04 -7.84
CA SER A 737 -3.19 -22.52 -7.59
C SER A 737 -3.87 -23.28 -6.46
N LEU A 738 -4.74 -22.62 -5.71
CA LEU A 738 -5.51 -23.26 -4.64
C LEU A 738 -6.31 -24.45 -5.16
N LYS A 739 -6.29 -25.57 -4.42
CA LYS A 739 -7.11 -26.75 -4.75
C LYS A 739 -8.56 -26.56 -4.35
N ASN A 740 -8.79 -25.92 -3.19
CA ASN A 740 -10.11 -25.64 -2.62
C ASN A 740 -10.28 -24.14 -2.37
N GLU A 741 -11.50 -23.71 -2.10
CA GLU A 741 -11.76 -22.36 -1.58
C GLU A 741 -11.04 -22.14 -0.24
N ASP A 742 -10.49 -20.95 -0.05
CA ASP A 742 -9.81 -20.53 1.17
C ASP A 742 -10.24 -19.10 1.55
N GLY A 743 -11.20 -19.01 2.48
CA GLY A 743 -11.79 -17.74 2.88
C GLY A 743 -12.50 -17.03 1.72
N LEU A 744 -11.97 -15.88 1.29
CA LEU A 744 -12.49 -15.10 0.15
C LEU A 744 -11.94 -15.56 -1.20
N LEU A 745 -10.93 -16.44 -1.21
CA LEU A 745 -10.25 -16.88 -2.42
C LEU A 745 -10.90 -18.14 -2.96
N LYS A 746 -11.29 -18.10 -4.23
CA LYS A 746 -11.89 -19.25 -4.92
C LYS A 746 -10.86 -20.33 -5.21
N ALA A 747 -11.31 -21.59 -5.27
CA ALA A 747 -10.52 -22.67 -5.84
C ALA A 747 -9.99 -22.29 -7.24
N GLY A 748 -8.74 -22.63 -7.55
CA GLY A 748 -8.07 -22.26 -8.79
C GLY A 748 -7.42 -20.88 -8.78
N THR A 749 -7.55 -20.08 -7.71
CA THR A 749 -6.81 -18.82 -7.57
C THR A 749 -5.30 -19.10 -7.64
N LYS A 750 -4.61 -18.48 -8.60
CA LYS A 750 -3.16 -18.59 -8.78
C LYS A 750 -2.44 -17.68 -7.78
N LEU A 751 -1.58 -18.28 -6.95
CA LEU A 751 -0.86 -17.57 -5.88
C LEU A 751 0.66 -17.56 -6.07
N ALA A 752 1.20 -18.42 -6.93
CA ALA A 752 2.61 -18.37 -7.28
C ALA A 752 2.82 -18.83 -8.72
N ASP A 753 3.85 -18.27 -9.34
CA ASP A 753 4.29 -18.67 -10.67
C ASP A 753 5.78 -18.42 -10.87
N ALA A 754 6.34 -18.98 -11.94
CA ALA A 754 7.73 -18.77 -12.35
C ALA A 754 7.85 -19.04 -13.86
N GLN A 755 8.79 -18.37 -14.53
CA GLN A 755 9.19 -18.67 -15.90
C GLN A 755 10.68 -19.02 -15.93
N VAL A 756 11.03 -20.06 -16.67
CA VAL A 756 12.41 -20.47 -16.92
C VAL A 756 12.67 -20.43 -18.42
N SER A 757 13.70 -19.70 -18.84
CA SER A 757 14.22 -19.76 -20.21
C SER A 757 14.97 -21.08 -20.40
N LEU A 758 14.65 -21.82 -21.46
CA LEU A 758 15.31 -23.08 -21.78
C LEU A 758 16.49 -22.84 -22.74
N PRO A 759 17.63 -23.54 -22.59
CA PRO A 759 18.81 -23.36 -23.42
C PRO A 759 18.69 -24.04 -24.80
N PHE A 760 17.46 -24.12 -25.34
CA PHE A 760 17.19 -24.69 -26.66
C PHE A 760 16.98 -23.56 -27.65
N TYR A 761 17.94 -23.38 -28.54
CA TYR A 761 17.87 -22.32 -29.52
C TYR A 761 18.70 -22.67 -30.75
N GLN A 762 18.13 -22.40 -31.92
CA GLN A 762 18.85 -22.43 -33.19
C GLN A 762 18.69 -21.07 -33.85
N PRO A 763 19.78 -20.40 -34.26
CA PRO A 763 19.67 -19.14 -34.99
C PRO A 763 18.83 -19.31 -36.25
N PHE A 764 18.01 -18.30 -36.54
CA PHE A 764 17.27 -18.24 -37.79
C PHE A 764 17.77 -17.06 -38.61
N VAL A 765 18.14 -17.36 -39.85
CA VAL A 765 18.44 -16.36 -40.86
C VAL A 765 17.40 -16.54 -41.95
N ALA A 766 16.59 -15.52 -42.17
CA ALA A 766 15.63 -15.54 -43.26
C ALA A 766 16.35 -15.51 -44.62
N GLU A 767 15.99 -16.45 -45.49
CA GLU A 767 16.27 -16.33 -46.92
C GLU A 767 15.19 -15.45 -47.56
N VAL A 768 15.56 -14.21 -47.88
CA VAL A 768 14.65 -13.23 -48.49
C VAL A 768 15.20 -12.84 -49.84
N GLN A 769 14.35 -12.88 -50.86
CA GLN A 769 14.68 -12.35 -52.18
C GLN A 769 14.96 -10.86 -52.08
N SER A 770 16.04 -10.44 -52.71
CA SER A 770 16.52 -9.08 -52.68
C SER A 770 16.17 -8.38 -53.98
N SER A 771 15.49 -7.24 -53.89
CA SER A 771 15.24 -6.36 -55.02
C SER A 771 16.37 -5.32 -55.15
N PRO A 772 16.68 -4.84 -56.35
CA PRO A 772 17.56 -3.68 -56.50
C PRO A 772 17.00 -2.47 -55.74
N VAL A 773 17.88 -1.72 -55.08
CA VAL A 773 17.50 -0.46 -54.42
C VAL A 773 17.66 0.68 -55.43
N ILE A 774 16.57 1.39 -55.69
CA ILE A 774 16.54 2.58 -56.56
C ILE A 774 16.51 3.82 -55.65
N ALA A 775 17.46 4.73 -55.86
CA ALA A 775 17.51 6.01 -55.17
C ALA A 775 17.02 7.12 -56.11
N ASP A 776 16.00 7.86 -55.66
CA ASP A 776 15.58 9.13 -56.22
C ASP A 776 16.09 10.26 -55.31
N ASP A 777 17.08 11.01 -55.81
CA ASP A 777 17.88 11.95 -55.04
C ASP A 777 17.47 13.40 -55.35
N ALA A 778 16.25 13.77 -54.94
CA ALA A 778 15.71 15.11 -55.16
C ALA A 778 16.36 16.17 -54.25
N ALA A 779 16.08 17.46 -54.51
CA ALA A 779 16.74 18.56 -53.80
C ALA A 779 16.48 18.56 -52.28
N SER A 780 15.26 18.25 -51.85
CA SER A 780 14.84 18.26 -50.43
C SER A 780 14.64 16.87 -49.82
N LEU A 781 14.53 15.83 -50.64
CA LEU A 781 14.14 14.48 -50.21
C LEU A 781 14.99 13.43 -50.95
N LEU A 782 15.54 12.48 -50.20
CA LEU A 782 16.07 11.23 -50.74
C LEU A 782 15.01 10.15 -50.58
N THR A 783 14.54 9.55 -51.68
CA THR A 783 13.63 8.41 -51.64
C THR A 783 14.35 7.15 -52.10
N LEU A 784 14.33 6.11 -51.28
CA LEU A 784 14.89 4.80 -51.59
C LEU A 784 13.75 3.80 -51.76
N THR A 785 13.73 3.07 -52.88
CA THR A 785 12.67 2.12 -53.21
C THR A 785 13.25 0.75 -53.53
N ALA A 786 12.66 -0.30 -52.95
CA ALA A 786 12.97 -1.69 -53.23
C ALA A 786 11.67 -2.51 -53.28
N GLY A 787 11.31 -3.01 -54.46
CA GLY A 787 10.03 -3.68 -54.66
C GLY A 787 8.84 -2.77 -54.30
N ASN A 788 7.99 -3.21 -53.38
CA ASN A 788 6.84 -2.44 -52.89
C ASN A 788 7.16 -1.55 -51.68
N LEU A 789 8.39 -1.56 -51.17
CA LEU A 789 8.78 -0.76 -50.02
C LEU A 789 9.52 0.49 -50.47
N SER A 790 9.12 1.65 -49.93
CA SER A 790 9.80 2.92 -50.16
C SER A 790 10.02 3.67 -48.85
N VAL A 791 11.20 4.23 -48.65
CA VAL A 791 11.55 5.07 -47.49
C VAL A 791 12.06 6.43 -47.95
N GLY A 792 11.70 7.49 -47.22
CA GLY A 792 12.07 8.87 -47.53
C GLY A 792 12.87 9.51 -46.41
N PHE A 793 13.94 10.23 -46.76
CA PHE A 793 14.78 10.99 -45.85
C PHE A 793 14.81 12.45 -46.25
N ASP A 794 14.37 13.31 -45.35
CA ASP A 794 14.45 14.76 -45.54
C ASP A 794 15.91 15.22 -45.42
N LYS A 795 16.40 15.99 -46.40
CA LYS A 795 17.81 16.37 -46.47
C LYS A 795 18.19 17.54 -45.57
N GLU A 796 17.21 18.34 -45.14
CA GLU A 796 17.43 19.45 -44.22
C GLU A 796 17.61 18.95 -42.78
N THR A 797 16.79 17.97 -42.39
CA THR A 797 16.75 17.39 -41.05
C THR A 797 17.53 16.09 -40.94
N GLY A 798 17.74 15.34 -42.03
CA GLY A 798 18.36 14.02 -42.03
C GLY A 798 17.47 12.92 -41.44
N ALA A 799 16.19 13.21 -41.17
CA ALA A 799 15.28 12.30 -40.50
C ALA A 799 14.55 11.38 -41.50
N LEU A 800 14.18 10.18 -41.06
CA LEU A 800 13.26 9.30 -41.78
C LEU A 800 11.85 9.92 -41.73
N THR A 801 11.36 10.43 -42.85
CA THR A 801 10.09 11.18 -42.97
C THR A 801 9.00 10.46 -43.74
N SER A 802 9.32 9.36 -44.44
CA SER A 802 8.32 8.50 -45.10
C SER A 802 8.69 7.02 -44.99
N TYR A 803 7.70 6.16 -44.80
CA TYR A 803 7.81 4.70 -44.87
C TYR A 803 6.53 4.13 -45.49
N LYS A 804 6.60 3.75 -46.77
CA LYS A 804 5.45 3.30 -47.56
C LYS A 804 5.54 1.83 -47.93
N GLU A 805 4.44 1.11 -47.72
CA GLU A 805 4.20 -0.19 -48.35
C GLU A 805 3.15 -0.03 -49.46
N GLY A 806 3.57 -0.18 -50.72
CA GLY A 806 2.76 0.18 -51.88
C GLY A 806 2.41 1.66 -51.88
N SER A 807 1.11 1.98 -51.87
CA SER A 807 0.61 3.36 -51.77
C SER A 807 0.34 3.84 -50.35
N THR A 808 0.43 2.95 -49.35
CA THR A 808 0.04 3.26 -47.96
C THR A 808 1.21 3.87 -47.21
N GLU A 809 1.05 5.11 -46.75
CA GLU A 809 2.00 5.77 -45.84
C GLU A 809 1.76 5.29 -44.40
N LEU A 810 2.80 4.73 -43.77
CA LEU A 810 2.70 4.18 -42.42
C LEU A 810 2.97 5.23 -41.35
N ILE A 811 3.90 6.15 -41.61
CA ILE A 811 4.36 7.14 -40.63
C ILE A 811 3.71 8.50 -40.88
N LYS A 812 3.35 9.18 -39.80
CA LYS A 812 2.73 10.51 -39.80
C LYS A 812 3.74 11.60 -39.45
N GLU A 813 4.68 11.31 -38.56
CA GLU A 813 5.79 12.20 -38.20
C GLU A 813 7.12 11.46 -38.18
N ALA A 814 8.20 12.20 -38.41
CA ALA A 814 9.53 11.67 -38.63
C ALA A 814 10.12 10.95 -37.40
N LEU A 815 11.03 10.00 -37.64
CA LEU A 815 11.84 9.40 -36.58
C LEU A 815 12.77 10.46 -35.97
N ARG A 816 12.72 10.62 -34.64
CA ARG A 816 13.53 11.59 -33.90
C ARG A 816 14.26 10.96 -32.71
N PRO A 817 15.44 11.48 -32.31
CA PRO A 817 16.06 11.09 -31.04
C PRO A 817 15.13 11.39 -29.86
N ASN A 818 15.13 10.53 -28.84
CA ASN A 818 14.35 10.74 -27.62
C ASN A 818 15.18 10.40 -26.37
N PHE A 819 15.41 11.41 -25.52
CA PHE A 819 16.21 11.29 -24.29
C PHE A 819 15.39 11.57 -23.02
N TRP A 820 14.07 11.73 -23.16
CA TRP A 820 13.19 12.14 -22.08
C TRP A 820 12.06 11.15 -21.87
N ARG A 821 11.61 11.05 -20.62
CA ARG A 821 10.32 10.47 -20.27
C ARG A 821 9.51 11.51 -19.50
N PRO A 822 8.17 11.55 -19.64
CA PRO A 822 7.31 12.26 -18.72
C PRO A 822 7.62 11.87 -17.28
N VAL A 823 7.80 12.87 -16.43
CA VAL A 823 8.28 12.64 -15.06
C VAL A 823 7.23 11.91 -14.22
N THR A 824 7.63 10.82 -13.54
CA THR A 824 6.81 10.17 -12.50
C THR A 824 6.76 11.01 -11.22
N ASP A 825 5.94 10.63 -10.26
CA ASP A 825 5.96 11.27 -8.94
C ASP A 825 7.32 11.16 -8.23
N ASN A 826 8.00 10.01 -8.37
CA ASN A 826 9.36 9.81 -7.84
C ASN A 826 10.39 10.74 -8.52
N ASP A 827 10.29 10.88 -9.84
CA ASP A 827 11.13 11.81 -10.62
C ASP A 827 10.91 13.27 -10.19
N MET A 828 9.67 13.64 -9.85
CA MET A 828 9.37 14.95 -9.26
C MET A 828 9.98 15.09 -7.86
N GLY A 829 9.87 14.04 -7.05
CA GLY A 829 10.36 13.97 -5.68
C GLY A 829 11.87 14.11 -5.53
N ASN A 830 12.64 13.50 -6.44
CA ASN A 830 14.10 13.55 -6.42
C ASN A 830 14.71 14.72 -7.21
N GLY A 831 13.85 15.58 -7.77
CA GLY A 831 14.26 16.78 -8.50
C GLY A 831 14.75 16.52 -9.93
N MET A 832 14.57 15.32 -10.48
CA MET A 832 14.95 14.97 -11.85
C MET A 832 14.31 15.90 -12.89
N ASN A 833 13.07 16.35 -12.66
CA ASN A 833 12.40 17.34 -13.50
C ASN A 833 13.12 18.72 -13.56
N LYS A 834 14.11 18.96 -12.69
CA LYS A 834 14.99 20.13 -12.71
C LYS A 834 16.38 19.77 -13.21
N THR A 835 17.01 18.73 -12.64
CA THR A 835 18.41 18.39 -12.88
C THR A 835 18.66 17.73 -14.23
N LEU A 836 17.70 16.95 -14.74
CA LEU A 836 17.83 16.23 -16.01
C LEU A 836 17.04 16.90 -17.16
N ARG A 837 16.30 17.98 -16.87
CA ARG A 837 15.45 18.69 -17.85
C ARG A 837 16.17 19.15 -19.13
N PRO A 838 17.48 19.44 -19.17
CA PRO A 838 18.15 19.71 -20.45
C PRO A 838 17.93 18.61 -21.50
N TRP A 839 17.74 17.35 -21.09
CA TRP A 839 17.43 16.24 -22.00
C TRP A 839 16.02 16.28 -22.60
N ARG A 840 15.08 17.02 -22.01
CA ARG A 840 13.66 17.09 -22.39
C ARG A 840 13.44 17.42 -23.86
N ASP A 841 14.12 18.46 -24.32
CA ASP A 841 13.98 18.98 -25.69
C ASP A 841 15.22 18.69 -26.55
N ALA A 842 16.22 17.97 -26.00
CA ALA A 842 17.48 17.69 -26.67
C ALA A 842 17.32 16.96 -28.01
N GLY A 843 16.37 16.02 -28.09
CA GLY A 843 16.08 15.30 -29.32
C GLY A 843 15.38 16.15 -30.39
N ARG A 844 14.50 17.07 -29.99
CA ARG A 844 13.81 18.00 -30.91
C ARG A 844 14.72 19.11 -31.42
N GLN A 845 15.67 19.53 -30.58
CA GLN A 845 16.64 20.57 -30.88
C GLN A 845 17.94 20.02 -31.49
N ALA A 846 17.98 18.72 -31.79
CA ALA A 846 19.11 18.09 -32.45
C ALA A 846 19.35 18.76 -33.81
N LYS A 847 20.57 19.26 -34.05
CA LYS A 847 20.94 19.93 -35.29
C LYS A 847 21.68 18.95 -36.19
N LEU A 848 21.21 18.79 -37.42
CA LEU A 848 21.93 18.01 -38.42
C LEU A 848 23.27 18.70 -38.75
N LEU A 849 24.38 17.98 -38.58
CA LEU A 849 25.71 18.42 -39.01
C LEU A 849 26.05 17.90 -40.41
N SER A 850 25.70 16.65 -40.68
CA SER A 850 25.85 16.06 -42.00
C SER A 850 24.90 14.89 -42.21
N MET A 851 24.46 14.73 -43.44
CA MET A 851 23.80 13.54 -43.95
C MET A 851 24.67 12.97 -45.06
N LYS A 852 25.19 11.75 -44.85
CA LYS A 852 25.99 11.03 -45.85
C LYS A 852 25.17 9.89 -46.40
N GLN A 853 25.25 9.67 -47.70
CA GLN A 853 24.45 8.67 -48.38
C GLN A 853 25.34 7.91 -49.37
N LYS A 854 25.25 6.57 -49.38
CA LYS A 854 26.04 5.73 -50.29
C LYS A 854 25.31 4.44 -50.66
N ALA A 855 25.40 4.06 -51.94
CA ALA A 855 24.99 2.73 -52.37
C ALA A 855 25.95 1.67 -51.81
N LEU A 856 25.40 0.58 -51.30
CA LEU A 856 26.13 -0.61 -50.82
C LEU A 856 25.93 -1.75 -51.82
N GLY A 857 26.47 -1.59 -53.03
CA GLY A 857 26.17 -2.47 -54.15
C GLY A 857 24.80 -2.16 -54.79
N LYS A 858 24.18 -3.15 -55.45
CA LYS A 858 22.89 -2.96 -56.17
C LYS A 858 21.66 -3.13 -55.28
N GLU A 859 21.82 -3.77 -54.13
CA GLU A 859 20.71 -4.30 -53.32
C GLU A 859 20.63 -3.67 -51.92
N ALA A 860 21.46 -2.68 -51.63
CA ALA A 860 21.47 -2.03 -50.33
C ALA A 860 21.94 -0.59 -50.44
N TYR A 861 21.53 0.22 -49.49
CA TYR A 861 21.85 1.63 -49.45
C TYR A 861 21.97 2.10 -48.00
N GLU A 862 22.98 2.91 -47.72
CA GLU A 862 23.25 3.45 -46.38
C GLU A 862 23.03 4.96 -46.37
N VAL A 863 22.34 5.43 -45.34
CA VAL A 863 22.17 6.85 -45.01
C VAL A 863 22.63 7.05 -43.57
N VAL A 864 23.56 7.96 -43.34
CA VAL A 864 24.08 8.28 -42.01
C VAL A 864 23.83 9.75 -41.70
N SER A 865 22.96 9.99 -40.72
CA SER A 865 22.65 11.32 -40.21
C SER A 865 23.39 11.54 -38.91
N HIS A 866 24.24 12.57 -38.88
CA HIS A 866 25.03 12.97 -37.72
C HIS A 866 24.45 14.26 -37.14
N TYR A 867 23.96 14.17 -35.92
CA TYR A 867 23.35 15.26 -35.17
C TYR A 867 24.25 15.75 -34.05
N LYS A 868 24.17 17.06 -33.79
CA LYS A 868 24.66 17.70 -32.57
C LYS A 868 23.50 17.97 -31.62
N LEU A 869 23.61 17.49 -30.39
CA LEU A 869 22.63 17.73 -29.33
C LEU A 869 23.00 19.02 -28.57
N PRO A 870 22.00 19.80 -28.11
CA PRO A 870 22.25 21.02 -27.33
C PRO A 870 22.81 20.72 -25.91
N VAL A 871 22.77 19.47 -25.46
CA VAL A 871 23.26 19.07 -24.14
C VAL A 871 24.72 18.64 -24.25
N GLY A 872 25.60 19.52 -23.77
CA GLY A 872 27.03 19.28 -23.74
C GLY A 872 27.69 19.15 -25.10
N GLU A 873 27.03 19.60 -26.18
CA GLU A 873 27.50 19.39 -27.55
C GLU A 873 27.75 17.90 -27.84
N SER A 874 26.89 17.03 -27.31
CA SER A 874 26.98 15.57 -27.52
C SER A 874 26.59 15.20 -28.95
N ASP A 875 27.18 14.13 -29.48
CA ASP A 875 26.89 13.65 -30.83
C ASP A 875 25.87 12.50 -30.79
N PHE A 876 24.89 12.55 -31.70
CA PHE A 876 23.96 11.46 -31.93
C PHE A 876 23.99 11.08 -33.40
N ILE A 877 24.32 9.83 -33.71
CA ILE A 877 24.50 9.34 -35.07
C ILE A 877 23.43 8.28 -35.32
N VAL A 878 22.66 8.45 -36.40
CA VAL A 878 21.68 7.46 -36.87
C VAL A 878 22.13 6.94 -38.22
N ALA A 879 22.51 5.67 -38.27
CA ALA A 879 22.86 4.97 -39.50
C ALA A 879 21.71 4.05 -39.92
N TYR A 880 21.10 4.40 -41.05
CA TYR A 880 20.04 3.66 -41.71
C TYR A 880 20.64 2.78 -42.80
N HIS A 881 20.28 1.51 -42.80
CA HIS A 881 20.67 0.56 -43.84
C HIS A 881 19.41 -0.01 -44.48
N PHE A 882 19.05 0.56 -45.64
CA PHE A 882 17.90 0.13 -46.42
C PHE A 882 18.31 -1.06 -47.29
N SER A 883 17.58 -2.16 -47.12
CA SER A 883 17.88 -3.43 -47.78
C SER A 883 16.86 -3.73 -48.85
N GLY A 884 17.35 -4.21 -49.99
CA GLY A 884 16.58 -4.77 -51.10
C GLY A 884 15.66 -5.92 -50.68
N LYS A 885 15.93 -6.52 -49.51
CA LYS A 885 15.10 -7.56 -48.87
C LYS A 885 13.84 -6.99 -48.20
N GLY A 886 13.57 -5.70 -48.30
CA GLY A 886 12.32 -5.09 -47.81
C GLY A 886 12.31 -4.76 -46.32
N TYR A 887 13.42 -4.29 -45.78
CA TYR A 887 13.51 -3.77 -44.41
C TYR A 887 14.51 -2.62 -44.29
N LEU A 888 14.45 -1.91 -43.17
CA LEU A 888 15.34 -0.81 -42.81
C LEU A 888 15.97 -1.09 -41.44
N ASP A 889 17.27 -1.39 -41.41
CA ASP A 889 18.01 -1.47 -40.15
C ASP A 889 18.40 -0.05 -39.69
N VAL A 890 18.20 0.24 -38.41
CA VAL A 890 18.47 1.54 -37.79
C VAL A 890 19.45 1.32 -36.65
N ASN A 891 20.62 1.97 -36.73
CA ASN A 891 21.64 1.93 -35.68
C ASN A 891 21.80 3.34 -35.10
N CYS A 892 21.58 3.47 -33.80
CA CYS A 892 21.72 4.73 -33.09
C CYS A 892 22.96 4.68 -32.20
N THR A 893 23.82 5.70 -32.29
CA THR A 893 25.01 5.86 -31.44
C THR A 893 24.98 7.23 -30.77
N PHE A 894 24.98 7.24 -29.44
CA PHE A 894 25.20 8.43 -28.63
C PHE A 894 26.67 8.50 -28.19
N ILE A 895 27.28 9.67 -28.35
CA ILE A 895 28.63 9.97 -27.89
C ILE A 895 28.54 11.22 -27.00
N PRO A 896 28.83 11.12 -25.70
CA PRO A 896 28.77 12.27 -24.81
C PRO A 896 29.84 13.29 -25.19
N GLY A 897 29.48 14.58 -25.16
CA GLY A 897 30.44 15.65 -25.45
C GLY A 897 31.47 15.89 -24.33
N ASN A 898 31.19 15.42 -23.11
CA ASN A 898 32.11 15.44 -21.96
C ASN A 898 31.66 14.44 -20.87
N ASP A 899 32.45 14.29 -19.81
CA ASP A 899 32.24 13.36 -18.69
C ASP A 899 31.43 13.95 -17.50
N THR A 900 30.96 15.20 -17.62
CA THR A 900 30.20 15.91 -16.58
C THR A 900 28.69 15.97 -16.84
N LEU A 901 28.21 15.24 -17.86
CA LEU A 901 26.82 15.28 -18.27
C LEU A 901 25.89 14.63 -17.23
N PRO A 902 24.67 15.19 -17.05
CA PRO A 902 23.70 14.60 -16.16
C PRO A 902 23.20 13.25 -16.68
N LEU A 903 22.67 12.42 -15.78
CA LEU A 903 22.06 11.12 -16.11
C LEU A 903 21.01 11.26 -17.22
N LEU A 904 20.83 10.19 -17.99
CA LEU A 904 19.82 10.10 -19.04
C LEU A 904 18.53 9.47 -18.49
N PRO A 905 17.38 10.13 -18.63
CA PRO A 905 16.08 9.51 -18.33
C PRO A 905 15.74 8.32 -19.23
N ARG A 906 16.08 8.48 -20.52
CA ARG A 906 15.80 7.54 -21.60
C ARG A 906 16.94 7.62 -22.62
N MET A 907 17.25 6.49 -23.26
CA MET A 907 18.11 6.44 -24.44
C MET A 907 17.36 5.71 -25.55
N GLY A 908 16.79 6.47 -26.49
CA GLY A 908 15.92 5.92 -27.52
C GLY A 908 15.61 6.87 -28.67
N VAL A 909 14.60 6.49 -29.44
CA VAL A 909 14.01 7.27 -30.54
C VAL A 909 12.48 7.21 -30.46
N SER A 910 11.81 8.14 -31.13
CA SER A 910 10.35 8.18 -31.22
C SER A 910 9.91 8.41 -32.66
N ILE A 911 8.82 7.77 -33.06
CA ILE A 911 8.17 7.92 -34.38
C ILE A 911 6.66 7.99 -34.19
N THR A 912 5.96 8.72 -35.07
CA THR A 912 4.49 8.81 -35.02
C THR A 912 3.91 8.11 -36.22
N LEU A 913 2.98 7.18 -36.03
CA LEU A 913 2.22 6.50 -37.09
C LEU A 913 0.86 7.14 -37.30
N ASN A 914 0.25 6.83 -38.45
CA ASN A 914 -1.16 7.17 -38.70
C ASN A 914 -2.09 6.42 -37.72
N LYS A 915 -3.16 7.08 -37.26
CA LYS A 915 -4.06 6.60 -36.19
C LYS A 915 -4.61 5.19 -36.43
N GLN A 916 -4.83 4.81 -37.68
CA GLN A 916 -5.39 3.50 -38.02
C GLN A 916 -4.53 2.33 -37.53
N PHE A 917 -3.22 2.52 -37.32
CA PHE A 917 -2.28 1.49 -36.86
C PHE A 917 -2.31 1.32 -35.33
N SER A 918 -3.50 1.12 -34.76
CA SER A 918 -3.76 1.14 -33.31
C SER A 918 -3.87 -0.25 -32.65
N GLN A 919 -3.58 -1.32 -33.38
CA GLN A 919 -3.51 -2.69 -32.84
C GLN A 919 -2.06 -3.01 -32.52
N MET A 920 -1.80 -3.46 -31.28
CA MET A 920 -0.47 -3.76 -30.78
C MET A 920 -0.32 -5.26 -30.53
N GLU A 921 0.76 -5.84 -31.06
CA GLU A 921 1.19 -7.22 -30.77
C GLU A 921 2.69 -7.21 -30.49
N TRP A 922 3.15 -7.95 -29.48
CA TRP A 922 4.58 -8.01 -29.15
C TRP A 922 5.00 -9.34 -28.56
N LEU A 923 6.25 -9.72 -28.85
CA LEU A 923 6.97 -10.80 -28.17
C LEU A 923 7.98 -10.17 -27.22
N GLY A 924 7.77 -10.29 -25.92
CA GLY A 924 8.59 -9.65 -24.90
C GLY A 924 7.95 -9.76 -23.53
N ARG A 925 8.37 -8.93 -22.56
CA ARG A 925 7.76 -8.96 -21.23
C ARG A 925 6.37 -8.35 -21.20
N GLY A 926 5.43 -9.00 -20.52
CA GLY A 926 4.06 -8.53 -20.37
C GLY A 926 3.20 -9.40 -19.44
N PRO A 927 1.86 -9.24 -19.46
CA PRO A 927 1.11 -8.32 -20.31
C PRO A 927 1.08 -6.87 -19.80
N HIS A 928 1.26 -6.64 -18.49
CA HIS A 928 1.24 -5.30 -17.88
C HIS A 928 2.54 -4.50 -18.15
N GLU A 929 2.51 -3.20 -17.88
CA GLU A 929 3.72 -2.36 -17.95
C GLU A 929 4.80 -2.83 -16.98
N ASN A 930 6.06 -2.67 -17.37
CA ASN A 930 7.22 -3.07 -16.58
C ASN A 930 8.43 -2.17 -16.87
N TYR A 931 9.32 -2.06 -15.90
CA TYR A 931 10.53 -1.23 -15.94
C TYR A 931 11.74 -2.03 -15.49
N ILE A 932 12.95 -1.51 -15.74
CA ILE A 932 14.19 -2.26 -15.51
C ILE A 932 14.44 -2.65 -14.04
N ASP A 933 13.78 -1.97 -13.11
CA ASP A 933 13.78 -2.24 -11.67
C ASP A 933 12.44 -2.83 -11.17
N ARG A 934 11.49 -3.13 -12.06
CA ARG A 934 10.16 -3.65 -11.74
C ARG A 934 9.62 -4.52 -12.89
N ASN A 935 10.17 -5.72 -13.06
CA ASN A 935 9.82 -6.61 -14.17
C ASN A 935 9.78 -8.11 -13.82
N THR A 936 9.94 -8.52 -12.56
CA THR A 936 9.96 -9.94 -12.18
C THR A 936 8.61 -10.62 -12.35
N SER A 937 7.52 -9.85 -12.28
CA SER A 937 6.14 -10.29 -12.51
C SER A 937 5.75 -10.36 -13.99
N SER A 938 6.58 -9.81 -14.88
CA SER A 938 6.32 -9.74 -16.32
C SER A 938 7.16 -10.78 -17.06
N TYR A 939 6.49 -11.74 -17.70
CA TYR A 939 7.14 -12.86 -18.38
C TYR A 939 7.28 -12.62 -19.87
N VAL A 940 8.27 -13.27 -20.48
CA VAL A 940 8.43 -13.28 -21.92
C VAL A 940 7.31 -14.12 -22.53
N GLY A 941 6.52 -13.51 -23.40
CA GLY A 941 5.39 -14.16 -24.05
C GLY A 941 4.92 -13.37 -25.26
N LEU A 942 3.94 -13.94 -25.98
CA LEU A 942 3.27 -13.28 -27.11
C LEU A 942 1.98 -12.64 -26.60
N TYR A 943 1.91 -11.31 -26.68
CA TYR A 943 0.79 -10.53 -26.18
C TYR A 943 0.18 -9.68 -27.30
N LYS A 944 -1.11 -9.40 -27.18
CA LYS A 944 -1.86 -8.56 -28.13
C LYS A 944 -2.92 -7.72 -27.42
N GLY A 945 -3.21 -6.54 -27.94
CA GLY A 945 -4.24 -5.62 -27.44
C GLY A 945 -4.32 -4.35 -28.27
N SER A 946 -5.26 -3.45 -27.96
CA SER A 946 -5.24 -2.12 -28.58
C SER A 946 -4.19 -1.23 -27.91
N VAL A 947 -3.69 -0.22 -28.62
CA VAL A 947 -2.78 0.79 -28.05
C VAL A 947 -3.43 1.50 -26.85
N SER A 948 -4.74 1.77 -26.90
CA SER A 948 -5.47 2.38 -25.78
C SER A 948 -5.47 1.53 -24.52
N ASP A 949 -5.48 0.20 -24.64
CA ASP A 949 -5.47 -0.71 -23.48
C ASP A 949 -4.09 -0.81 -22.83
N GLN A 950 -3.03 -0.30 -23.48
CA GLN A 950 -1.67 -0.30 -22.93
C GLN A 950 -1.34 0.95 -22.11
N TYR A 951 -2.24 1.94 -22.10
CA TYR A 951 -2.14 3.16 -21.31
C TYR A 951 -2.82 2.95 -19.95
N PHE A 952 -2.09 3.18 -18.87
CA PHE A 952 -2.69 3.22 -17.52
C PHE A 952 -2.94 4.68 -17.09
N PRO A 953 -4.19 5.08 -16.81
CA PRO A 953 -4.53 6.46 -16.46
C PRO A 953 -4.26 6.75 -14.97
N TYR A 954 -2.99 6.90 -14.60
CA TYR A 954 -2.60 7.40 -13.27
C TYR A 954 -3.27 8.75 -12.97
N ASP A 955 -3.63 9.00 -11.71
CA ASP A 955 -4.43 10.17 -11.27
C ASP A 955 -3.80 11.49 -11.71
N ARG A 956 -2.49 11.62 -11.44
CA ARG A 956 -1.62 12.60 -12.09
C ARG A 956 -1.02 11.95 -13.34
N PRO A 957 -1.23 12.53 -14.55
CA PRO A 957 -0.61 12.02 -15.76
C PRO A 957 0.92 11.96 -15.67
N GLN A 958 1.51 10.85 -16.12
CA GLN A 958 2.94 10.56 -16.07
C GLN A 958 3.32 9.38 -16.98
N GLU A 959 4.62 9.07 -17.09
CA GLU A 959 5.12 7.94 -17.89
C GLU A 959 4.49 6.61 -17.43
N ASN A 960 4.04 5.81 -18.39
CA ASN A 960 3.41 4.51 -18.20
C ASN A 960 3.60 3.60 -19.45
N GLY A 961 3.02 2.41 -19.46
CA GLY A 961 2.89 1.57 -20.67
C GLY A 961 4.16 0.88 -21.18
N ASN A 962 5.33 1.14 -20.58
CA ASN A 962 6.61 0.58 -21.02
C ASN A 962 6.64 -0.97 -20.96
N LYS A 963 7.29 -1.59 -21.94
CA LYS A 963 7.59 -3.03 -22.00
C LYS A 963 9.09 -3.20 -22.17
N THR A 964 9.73 -4.00 -21.32
CA THR A 964 11.17 -4.33 -21.42
C THR A 964 11.41 -5.65 -22.15
N GLU A 965 12.65 -5.87 -22.59
CA GLU A 965 13.11 -7.10 -23.27
C GLU A 965 12.20 -7.55 -24.44
N VAL A 966 11.75 -6.59 -25.25
CA VAL A 966 10.90 -6.84 -26.42
C VAL A 966 11.76 -7.26 -27.61
N ARG A 967 11.50 -8.47 -28.11
CA ARG A 967 12.11 -9.04 -29.32
C ARG A 967 11.59 -8.34 -30.55
N TRP A 968 10.27 -8.23 -30.65
CA TRP A 968 9.60 -7.47 -31.69
C TRP A 968 8.25 -6.96 -31.19
N MET A 969 7.80 -5.86 -31.79
CA MET A 969 6.46 -5.30 -31.60
C MET A 969 5.94 -4.80 -32.94
N SER A 970 4.66 -5.03 -33.22
CA SER A 970 3.96 -4.52 -34.39
C SER A 970 2.83 -3.56 -33.99
N LEU A 971 2.62 -2.55 -34.82
CA LEU A 971 1.48 -1.65 -34.79
C LEU A 971 0.76 -1.75 -36.13
N THR A 972 -0.45 -2.29 -36.10
CA THR A 972 -1.23 -2.62 -37.31
C THR A 972 -2.61 -2.02 -37.29
N ASP A 973 -3.22 -1.92 -38.47
CA ASP A 973 -4.64 -1.67 -38.62
C ASP A 973 -5.44 -2.95 -38.35
N THR A 974 -6.77 -2.86 -38.45
CA THR A 974 -7.65 -4.02 -38.25
C THR A 974 -7.54 -5.08 -39.35
N ALA A 975 -6.92 -4.76 -40.50
CA ALA A 975 -6.62 -5.72 -41.57
C ALA A 975 -5.27 -6.42 -41.35
N GLY A 976 -4.48 -5.99 -40.36
CA GLY A 976 -3.17 -6.54 -40.02
C GLY A 976 -2.03 -5.98 -40.87
N GLN A 977 -2.24 -4.90 -41.61
CA GLN A 977 -1.17 -4.13 -42.27
C GLN A 977 -0.62 -3.09 -41.31
N GLY A 978 0.70 -2.89 -41.30
CA GLY A 978 1.31 -1.85 -40.49
C GLY A 978 2.82 -1.93 -40.44
N LEU A 979 3.40 -1.48 -39.32
CA LEU A 979 4.84 -1.41 -39.12
C LEU A 979 5.25 -2.31 -37.94
N MET A 980 6.36 -3.02 -38.11
CA MET A 980 6.98 -3.84 -37.07
C MET A 980 8.41 -3.38 -36.78
N VAL A 981 8.75 -3.36 -35.49
CA VAL A 981 10.10 -3.16 -34.97
C VAL A 981 10.62 -4.49 -34.46
N VAL A 982 11.83 -4.88 -34.88
CA VAL A 982 12.57 -6.04 -34.34
C VAL A 982 13.83 -5.53 -33.65
N GLY A 983 13.98 -5.82 -32.37
CA GLY A 983 15.17 -5.47 -31.59
C GLY A 983 16.39 -6.30 -31.96
N GLN A 984 17.59 -5.80 -31.66
CA GLN A 984 18.84 -6.51 -31.90
C GLN A 984 19.74 -6.49 -30.64
N PRO A 985 19.55 -7.41 -29.67
CA PRO A 985 18.53 -8.47 -29.65
C PRO A 985 17.15 -8.01 -29.16
N TYR A 986 17.08 -6.95 -28.33
CA TYR A 986 15.83 -6.47 -27.73
C TYR A 986 15.76 -4.95 -27.71
N VAL A 987 14.54 -4.42 -27.54
CA VAL A 987 14.26 -3.01 -27.23
C VAL A 987 13.35 -2.90 -26.00
N SER A 988 13.30 -1.72 -25.38
CA SER A 988 12.16 -1.31 -24.55
C SER A 988 11.22 -0.43 -25.37
N THR A 989 9.91 -0.51 -25.15
CA THR A 989 8.94 0.16 -26.03
C THR A 989 7.64 0.53 -25.34
N SER A 990 7.03 1.62 -25.78
CA SER A 990 5.68 2.06 -25.41
C SER A 990 4.98 2.75 -26.59
N ALA A 991 3.64 2.70 -26.62
CA ALA A 991 2.85 3.35 -27.65
C ALA A 991 1.62 4.06 -27.06
N TYR A 992 1.23 5.20 -27.66
CA TYR A 992 0.14 6.04 -27.18
C TYR A 992 -0.70 6.60 -28.33
N LEU A 993 -1.97 6.89 -28.07
CA LEU A 993 -2.86 7.60 -29.01
C LEU A 993 -2.75 9.13 -28.89
N PHE A 994 -1.66 9.65 -28.34
CA PHE A 994 -1.38 11.06 -28.09
C PHE A 994 0.14 11.28 -28.01
N PRO A 995 0.63 12.53 -28.12
CA PRO A 995 2.05 12.84 -27.91
C PRO A 995 2.47 12.50 -26.48
N THR A 996 3.62 11.85 -26.32
CA THR A 996 4.19 11.51 -25.00
C THR A 996 4.25 12.74 -24.07
N GLU A 997 4.42 13.93 -24.64
CA GLU A 997 4.51 15.21 -23.94
C GLU A 997 3.21 15.59 -23.21
N ASP A 998 2.06 15.08 -23.65
CA ASP A 998 0.79 15.31 -22.97
C ASP A 998 0.82 14.74 -21.54
N LEU A 999 1.64 13.73 -21.25
CA LEU A 999 1.83 13.17 -19.91
C LEU A 999 2.80 13.99 -19.03
N ASP A 1000 3.63 14.85 -19.62
CA ASP A 1000 4.74 15.49 -18.90
C ASP A 1000 4.31 16.77 -18.17
N GLU A 1001 5.02 17.14 -17.10
CA GLU A 1001 4.77 18.42 -16.43
C GLU A 1001 5.19 19.60 -17.33
N PRO A 1002 4.30 20.60 -17.53
CA PRO A 1002 4.63 21.75 -18.37
C PRO A 1002 5.79 22.57 -17.80
N GLY A 1003 6.00 22.54 -16.49
CA GLY A 1003 7.03 23.29 -15.77
C GLY A 1003 7.84 22.46 -14.78
N LEU A 1004 8.59 23.16 -13.91
CA LEU A 1004 9.47 22.58 -12.87
C LEU A 1004 8.74 22.18 -11.57
N ARG A 1005 7.44 22.45 -11.49
CA ARG A 1005 6.58 22.19 -10.33
C ARG A 1005 5.39 21.38 -10.79
N LYS A 1006 4.86 20.54 -9.91
CA LYS A 1006 3.61 19.82 -10.15
C LYS A 1006 2.51 20.83 -10.43
N SER A 1007 1.72 20.56 -11.46
CA SER A 1007 0.51 21.31 -11.77
C SER A 1007 -0.72 20.47 -11.38
N GLN A 1008 -1.87 21.13 -11.17
CA GLN A 1008 -3.12 20.46 -10.79
C GLN A 1008 -3.71 19.78 -12.04
N ARG A 1009 -3.18 18.61 -12.38
CA ARG A 1009 -3.49 17.85 -13.61
C ARG A 1009 -4.11 16.50 -13.32
N HIS A 1010 -4.99 16.07 -14.20
CA HIS A 1010 -5.86 14.94 -13.98
C HIS A 1010 -5.88 13.99 -15.18
N LEU A 1011 -6.29 12.74 -14.96
CA LEU A 1011 -6.55 11.77 -16.02
C LEU A 1011 -7.51 12.30 -17.12
N SER A 1012 -8.41 13.21 -16.75
CA SER A 1012 -9.35 13.88 -17.68
C SER A 1012 -8.68 14.85 -18.66
N ASP A 1013 -7.44 15.29 -18.37
CA ASP A 1013 -6.67 16.19 -19.24
C ASP A 1013 -6.07 15.46 -20.46
N ILE A 1014 -5.95 14.13 -20.39
CA ILE A 1014 -5.38 13.32 -21.46
C ILE A 1014 -6.46 12.98 -22.49
N GLN A 1015 -6.22 13.34 -23.74
CA GLN A 1015 -7.18 13.20 -24.83
C GLN A 1015 -6.54 12.45 -25.99
N PHE A 1016 -7.22 11.43 -26.48
CA PHE A 1016 -6.78 10.70 -27.66
C PHE A 1016 -6.84 11.61 -28.90
N LYS A 1017 -5.79 11.57 -29.71
CA LYS A 1017 -5.60 12.36 -30.92
C LYS A 1017 -5.54 11.45 -32.15
N ASP A 1018 -5.49 12.06 -33.33
CA ASP A 1018 -5.39 11.33 -34.60
C ASP A 1018 -3.95 10.88 -34.88
N MET A 1019 -3.39 9.99 -34.06
CA MET A 1019 -2.01 9.51 -34.20
C MET A 1019 -1.76 8.26 -33.38
N VAL A 1020 -0.61 7.62 -33.62
CA VAL A 1020 0.01 6.66 -32.69
C VAL A 1020 1.46 7.04 -32.45
N THR A 1021 1.80 7.57 -31.28
CA THR A 1021 3.19 7.83 -30.88
C THR A 1021 3.82 6.52 -30.44
N TRP A 1022 5.00 6.18 -30.97
CA TRP A 1022 5.75 4.97 -30.63
C TRP A 1022 7.15 5.34 -30.16
N ASN A 1023 7.50 4.96 -28.92
CA ASN A 1023 8.84 5.08 -28.35
C ASN A 1023 9.59 3.75 -28.51
N ILE A 1024 10.82 3.79 -29.02
CA ILE A 1024 11.69 2.63 -29.25
C ILE A 1024 13.04 2.92 -28.58
N ASP A 1025 13.31 2.23 -27.47
CA ASP A 1025 14.38 2.56 -26.56
C ASP A 1025 15.41 1.43 -26.47
N LEU A 1026 16.68 1.79 -26.28
CA LEU A 1026 17.68 0.87 -25.72
C LEU A 1026 17.25 0.49 -24.30
N LYS A 1027 17.01 1.52 -23.48
CA LYS A 1027 16.54 1.41 -22.10
C LYS A 1027 16.03 2.76 -21.60
N GLN A 1028 15.21 2.67 -20.56
CA GLN A 1028 14.70 3.78 -19.76
C GLN A 1028 15.17 3.57 -18.31
N MET A 1029 15.48 4.63 -17.57
CA MET A 1029 15.90 4.50 -16.18
C MET A 1029 14.77 3.88 -15.31
N GLY A 1030 15.12 3.30 -14.17
CA GLY A 1030 14.15 2.70 -13.25
C GLY A 1030 13.09 3.69 -12.76
N VAL A 1031 11.99 3.19 -12.21
CA VAL A 1031 10.94 4.02 -11.59
C VAL A 1031 11.27 4.40 -10.14
N GLY A 1032 12.15 3.64 -9.47
CA GLY A 1032 12.46 3.82 -8.06
C GLY A 1032 11.26 3.57 -7.16
N GLY A 1033 11.35 4.00 -5.90
CA GLY A 1033 10.25 3.81 -4.96
C GLY A 1033 10.66 3.76 -3.49
N ASP A 1034 11.95 3.81 -3.15
CA ASP A 1034 12.37 3.90 -1.73
C ASP A 1034 11.65 5.07 -1.02
N THR A 1035 11.57 6.23 -1.67
CA THR A 1035 10.72 7.37 -1.30
C THR A 1035 10.34 8.19 -2.55
N SER A 1036 9.32 9.05 -2.42
CA SER A 1036 8.94 10.03 -3.45
C SER A 1036 9.37 11.48 -3.10
N TRP A 1037 10.43 11.64 -2.30
CA TRP A 1037 10.94 12.95 -1.84
C TRP A 1037 12.47 13.00 -1.73
N GLY A 1038 13.17 12.36 -2.67
CA GLY A 1038 14.63 12.52 -2.79
C GLY A 1038 15.35 11.32 -3.38
N ALA A 1039 14.79 10.12 -3.25
CA ALA A 1039 15.44 8.90 -3.72
C ALA A 1039 15.47 8.81 -5.26
N TYR A 1040 16.64 8.47 -5.79
CA TYR A 1040 16.78 8.00 -7.16
C TYR A 1040 16.57 6.48 -7.21
N PRO A 1041 16.25 5.90 -8.39
CA PRO A 1041 16.42 4.47 -8.61
C PRO A 1041 17.83 4.03 -8.20
N HIS A 1042 17.96 2.78 -7.74
CA HIS A 1042 19.26 2.27 -7.32
C HIS A 1042 20.25 2.27 -8.49
N GLN A 1043 21.54 2.32 -8.16
CA GLN A 1043 22.62 2.54 -9.14
C GLN A 1043 22.56 1.62 -10.39
N PRO A 1044 22.23 0.32 -10.31
CA PRO A 1044 22.12 -0.55 -11.49
C PRO A 1044 21.04 -0.13 -12.49
N TYR A 1045 20.08 0.68 -12.05
CA TYR A 1045 18.90 1.10 -12.80
C TYR A 1045 18.97 2.56 -13.27
N LEU A 1046 20.13 3.20 -13.15
CA LEU A 1046 20.40 4.52 -13.71
C LEU A 1046 21.06 4.41 -15.09
N ILE A 1047 20.98 5.47 -15.89
CA ILE A 1047 21.65 5.56 -17.20
C ILE A 1047 22.67 6.70 -17.17
N PRO A 1048 23.96 6.40 -16.91
CA PRO A 1048 25.03 7.35 -17.11
C PRO A 1048 25.10 7.83 -18.57
N ALA A 1049 25.48 9.08 -18.79
CA ALA A 1049 25.68 9.66 -20.11
C ALA A 1049 27.04 9.21 -20.70
N GLU A 1050 27.14 7.92 -20.99
CA GLU A 1050 28.31 7.28 -21.59
C GLU A 1050 28.08 6.96 -23.07
N ARG A 1051 29.14 6.61 -23.81
CA ARG A 1051 28.99 6.18 -25.20
C ARG A 1051 28.13 4.91 -25.25
N MET A 1052 26.98 5.00 -25.91
CA MET A 1052 26.00 3.91 -26.01
C MET A 1052 25.57 3.71 -27.46
N SER A 1053 25.18 2.50 -27.80
CA SER A 1053 24.60 2.19 -29.10
C SER A 1053 23.53 1.13 -29.00
N PHE A 1054 22.52 1.23 -29.84
CA PHE A 1054 21.47 0.22 -29.98
C PHE A 1054 20.97 0.17 -31.41
N SER A 1055 20.46 -0.99 -31.80
CA SER A 1055 19.95 -1.20 -33.15
C SER A 1055 18.62 -1.94 -33.14
N PHE A 1056 17.83 -1.65 -34.16
CA PHE A 1056 16.55 -2.28 -34.41
C PHE A 1056 16.25 -2.25 -35.90
N ARG A 1057 15.25 -3.01 -36.33
CA ARG A 1057 14.81 -3.12 -37.72
C ARG A 1057 13.37 -2.70 -37.88
N PHE A 1058 13.10 -1.81 -38.82
CA PHE A 1058 11.74 -1.57 -39.33
C PHE A 1058 11.44 -2.48 -40.52
N CYS A 1059 10.27 -3.10 -40.50
CA CYS A 1059 9.75 -3.92 -41.60
C CYS A 1059 8.22 -3.83 -41.66
N PRO A 1060 7.60 -4.03 -42.84
CA PRO A 1060 6.14 -4.13 -42.93
C PRO A 1060 5.61 -5.28 -42.07
N ALA A 1061 4.51 -5.04 -41.37
CA ALA A 1061 3.79 -6.05 -40.60
C ALA A 1061 2.66 -6.67 -41.45
N LYS A 1062 2.52 -8.00 -41.41
CA LYS A 1062 1.43 -8.76 -42.05
C LYS A 1062 0.68 -9.66 -41.07
N GLN A 1063 -0.58 -9.96 -41.40
CA GLN A 1063 -1.66 -10.56 -40.59
C GLN A 1063 -1.39 -11.91 -39.88
N HIS A 1064 -0.19 -12.51 -39.96
CA HIS A 1064 0.06 -13.87 -39.43
C HIS A 1064 1.11 -13.94 -38.31
N GLY A 1065 1.16 -12.98 -37.39
CA GLY A 1065 2.05 -13.00 -36.23
C GLY A 1065 3.51 -13.30 -36.59
N VAL A 1066 4.19 -14.13 -35.79
CA VAL A 1066 5.58 -14.57 -36.06
C VAL A 1066 5.69 -15.32 -37.40
N SER A 1067 4.68 -16.11 -37.78
CA SER A 1067 4.72 -16.94 -39.00
C SER A 1067 4.69 -16.12 -40.30
N GLY A 1068 3.92 -15.03 -40.34
CA GLY A 1068 3.82 -14.12 -41.49
C GLY A 1068 4.97 -13.14 -41.63
N ASN A 1069 5.64 -12.85 -40.52
CA ASN A 1069 6.73 -11.88 -40.46
C ASN A 1069 8.11 -12.54 -40.27
N ARG A 1070 8.16 -13.89 -40.30
CA ARG A 1070 9.36 -14.70 -40.07
C ARG A 1070 10.53 -14.24 -40.93
N GLN A 1071 10.26 -13.83 -42.16
CA GLN A 1071 11.28 -13.35 -43.12
C GLN A 1071 12.08 -12.12 -42.65
N TYR A 1072 11.60 -11.37 -41.66
CA TYR A 1072 12.28 -10.17 -41.15
C TYR A 1072 13.01 -10.41 -39.83
N LEU A 1073 12.77 -11.56 -39.20
CA LEU A 1073 13.36 -11.94 -37.94
C LEU A 1073 14.77 -12.46 -38.17
N ASN A 1074 15.74 -11.79 -37.57
CA ASN A 1074 17.10 -12.31 -37.40
C ASN A 1074 17.30 -12.51 -35.91
N PHE A 1075 16.79 -13.63 -35.40
CA PHE A 1075 17.13 -14.02 -34.04
C PHE A 1075 18.56 -14.56 -34.08
N LYS A 1076 19.42 -13.98 -33.26
CA LYS A 1076 20.83 -14.33 -33.14
C LYS A 1076 21.09 -15.13 -31.89
#